data_AF-A0A5C6FR39-F1
#
_entry.id   AF-A0A5C6FR39-F1
#
_cell.length_a   1.000
_cell.length_b   1.000
_cell.length_c   1.000
_cell.angle_alpha   90.00
_cell.angle_beta   90.00
_cell.angle_gamma   90.00
#
_symmetry.space_group_name_H-M   'P 1'
#
loop_
_entity.id
_entity.type
_entity.pdbx_description
1 polymer ?
#
loop_
_entity_poly.entity_id
_entity_poly.type
_entity_poly.pdbx_seq_one_letter_code
_entity_poly.pdbx_strand_id
1 'polypeptide(L)'
;MHVADNESVPPLKGPFTGKDIRFQLSDFHAARGGQSALQLIPELIEHDLTAIYLMTNIVRPSLTAFDQDRAYWAVRLIHERYPKAADHIVWQIGNEVVSGHFDPRGVWRNMPRDQRRQAGMKEDNFFGYDLKWKEEYYVNSYLAPAVEAIERASRDVYGDPRRIRIALGSMNPYNRPNLTFLKNVMGRTFNSPHAESLKGEAVTKHIDFLTVHYMTGSSKSIDTLQLYHDDYLKSGHVKGIWVTEDHGHAGLGPVTIIERGFRFMDWAARNDLSAVQTRLCWWGERQVEAGGRGEVATTIIGDFLAGRQLQILSESIEAGRVCAVRDDHEGRVQRVLIALVPEKRSEIEIGALRIPLLQTRSDQWRAEAIQYSATGPGKPFDAEVRTDKGRIHVELNRRFSEPALLLLSSTESSTPYKPKLDLPNENNESPIDWDRARRVNQRFKRGEKLSAADQAFLERAQRARGQSNGRRPPDNQGANQRSNPNPESRNRVAGPRISTDVSPIEEIKVKTSDDREAIAVLHKPPGQGPFPAVVLLHGGLAKLKMEQLAAQARSGPAHTRLLAAGFATVTATFHARGRDPQTSKALIDCLAIIDHIKQRPDIDQKSVVLYGGSGGGSLALELAGEMDLAAVAAGEPAILLFSGILNKSNVRQLEKLKTADPKPLYSPQLREQTQRKVQRIRCPLLILHGDVQPTNSYRKEILVPELSAAGKKFEQILYSDEPHGFYFGQRYNDPANVEKCLRDAITFFQLHVKVPAQPIVLQMTDDDRPSSPNRRRSSPEERRSSPAENELNWVDPNQEALQEHSTRLFTATRLMRPSATSSTCRLSIEQSRLVAFQCYTGCMGEAAASGQGPTLWNERRS
;
A
#
# COMPACT_ATOMS: atom_id res chain seq x y z
N MET A 1 -15.65 -6.50 1.02
CA MET A 1 -15.30 -7.85 1.55
C MET A 1 -16.14 -8.89 0.83
N HIS A 2 -15.65 -10.13 0.73
CA HIS A 2 -16.40 -11.31 0.31
C HIS A 2 -16.79 -12.15 1.53
N VAL A 3 -17.88 -12.91 1.45
CA VAL A 3 -18.26 -13.91 2.47
C VAL A 3 -18.60 -15.25 1.81
N ALA A 4 -18.03 -16.32 2.34
CA ALA A 4 -18.30 -17.70 1.94
C ALA A 4 -19.14 -18.41 3.02
N ASP A 5 -19.84 -19.48 2.65
CA ASP A 5 -20.59 -20.28 3.61
C ASP A 5 -19.65 -21.20 4.41
N ASN A 6 -19.95 -21.36 5.70
CA ASN A 6 -19.15 -22.05 6.69
C ASN A 6 -20.02 -23.01 7.50
N GLU A 7 -20.03 -24.29 7.10
CA GLU A 7 -20.85 -25.34 7.73
C GLU A 7 -20.56 -25.58 9.22
N SER A 8 -19.42 -25.10 9.73
CA SER A 8 -19.10 -25.16 11.17
C SER A 8 -19.84 -24.12 12.02
N VAL A 9 -20.46 -23.13 11.40
CA VAL A 9 -21.24 -22.07 12.08
C VAL A 9 -22.71 -22.50 12.18
N PRO A 10 -23.38 -22.28 13.33
CA PRO A 10 -24.83 -22.49 13.47
C PRO A 10 -25.62 -21.71 12.41
N PRO A 11 -26.71 -22.28 11.86
CA PRO A 11 -27.49 -21.61 10.83
C PRO A 11 -28.26 -20.43 11.40
N LEU A 12 -28.17 -19.30 10.70
CA LEU A 12 -28.98 -18.10 10.89
C LEU A 12 -30.22 -18.19 9.98
N LYS A 13 -31.42 -18.10 10.55
CA LYS A 13 -32.66 -18.11 9.76
C LYS A 13 -32.85 -16.79 9.03
N GLY A 14 -33.01 -16.86 7.71
CA GLY A 14 -33.31 -15.73 6.85
C GLY A 14 -34.71 -15.16 7.08
N PRO A 15 -34.89 -13.83 7.27
CA PRO A 15 -36.20 -13.23 7.51
C PRO A 15 -37.09 -13.11 6.26
N PHE A 16 -36.55 -13.32 5.05
CA PHE A 16 -37.30 -13.21 3.79
C PHE A 16 -37.82 -14.57 3.31
N THR A 17 -36.98 -15.61 3.31
CA THR A 17 -37.36 -16.94 2.80
C THR A 17 -37.33 -18.07 3.84
N GLY A 18 -36.87 -17.81 5.07
CA GLY A 18 -36.65 -18.84 6.09
C GLY A 18 -35.46 -19.77 5.83
N LYS A 19 -34.71 -19.53 4.74
CA LYS A 19 -33.47 -20.24 4.37
C LYS A 19 -32.43 -20.15 5.48
N ASP A 20 -31.68 -21.23 5.67
CA ASP A 20 -30.50 -21.25 6.54
C ASP A 20 -29.31 -20.57 5.87
N ILE A 21 -28.74 -19.59 6.54
CA ILE A 21 -27.54 -18.85 6.16
C ILE A 21 -26.43 -19.19 7.16
N ARG A 22 -25.24 -19.56 6.67
CA ARG A 22 -24.15 -20.09 7.50
C ARG A 22 -22.86 -19.31 7.29
N PHE A 23 -22.68 -18.21 8.02
CA PHE A 23 -21.41 -17.50 8.12
C PHE A 23 -21.39 -16.65 9.39
N GLN A 24 -20.19 -16.26 9.82
CA GLN A 24 -19.95 -15.31 10.89
C GLN A 24 -18.95 -14.22 10.45
N LEU A 25 -18.73 -13.20 11.28
CA LEU A 25 -17.88 -12.06 10.94
C LEU A 25 -16.42 -12.40 10.59
N SER A 26 -15.89 -13.54 11.05
CA SER A 26 -14.56 -14.01 10.62
C SER A 26 -14.51 -14.35 9.14
N ASP A 27 -15.62 -14.80 8.56
CA ASP A 27 -15.70 -15.34 7.19
C ASP A 27 -15.83 -14.22 6.14
N PHE A 28 -16.02 -12.97 6.59
CA PHE A 28 -16.00 -11.78 5.75
C PHE A 28 -14.56 -11.31 5.58
N HIS A 29 -13.98 -11.50 4.41
CA HIS A 29 -12.58 -11.11 4.15
C HIS A 29 -12.45 -10.02 3.09
N ALA A 30 -11.38 -9.21 3.20
CA ALA A 30 -10.83 -8.51 2.04
C ALA A 30 -10.44 -9.50 0.91
N ALA A 31 -10.32 -9.03 -0.32
CA ALA A 31 -9.90 -9.86 -1.46
C ALA A 31 -8.50 -10.49 -1.22
N ARG A 32 -8.20 -11.63 -1.88
CA ARG A 32 -7.06 -12.54 -1.58
C ARG A 32 -7.02 -13.14 -0.16
N GLY A 33 -8.06 -12.98 0.67
CA GLY A 33 -8.04 -13.50 2.05
C GLY A 33 -7.26 -12.61 3.00
N GLY A 34 -7.32 -11.28 2.79
CA GLY A 34 -6.81 -10.29 3.75
C GLY A 34 -7.65 -10.25 5.03
N GLN A 35 -7.48 -9.16 5.80
CA GLN A 35 -8.17 -8.93 7.07
C GLN A 35 -9.67 -9.24 6.98
N SER A 36 -10.16 -9.86 8.05
CA SER A 36 -11.58 -10.14 8.24
C SER A 36 -12.35 -8.90 8.68
N ALA A 37 -13.69 -8.92 8.60
CA ALA A 37 -14.53 -7.86 9.14
C ALA A 37 -14.29 -7.60 10.64
N LEU A 38 -13.96 -8.66 11.39
CA LEU A 38 -13.59 -8.56 12.81
C LEU A 38 -12.33 -7.71 13.06
N GLN A 39 -11.45 -7.59 12.07
CA GLN A 39 -10.20 -6.81 12.15
C GLN A 39 -10.39 -5.43 11.50
N LEU A 40 -10.95 -5.39 10.30
CA LEU A 40 -11.06 -4.17 9.50
C LEU A 40 -12.06 -3.16 10.07
N ILE A 41 -13.19 -3.59 10.62
CA ILE A 41 -14.23 -2.65 11.09
C ILE A 41 -13.78 -1.87 12.33
N PRO A 42 -13.13 -2.48 13.35
CA PRO A 42 -12.47 -1.72 14.41
C PRO A 42 -11.48 -0.67 13.89
N GLU A 43 -10.60 -1.02 12.95
CA GLU A 43 -9.62 -0.09 12.36
C GLU A 43 -10.31 1.09 11.64
N LEU A 44 -11.41 0.85 10.91
CA LEU A 44 -12.19 1.91 10.27
C LEU A 44 -12.80 2.88 11.30
N ILE A 45 -13.33 2.36 12.42
CA ILE A 45 -13.93 3.16 13.50
C ILE A 45 -12.86 3.92 14.28
N GLU A 46 -11.72 3.28 14.58
CA GLU A 46 -10.60 3.87 15.32
C GLU A 46 -9.93 5.03 14.57
N HIS A 47 -9.93 4.99 13.24
CA HIS A 47 -9.25 5.98 12.40
C HIS A 47 -10.19 6.93 11.64
N ASP A 48 -11.48 6.97 12.00
CA ASP A 48 -12.55 7.76 11.35
C ASP A 48 -12.59 7.58 9.81
N LEU A 49 -12.34 6.35 9.35
CA LEU A 49 -12.28 6.05 7.93
C LEU A 49 -13.65 5.70 7.39
N THR A 50 -13.95 6.19 6.19
CA THR A 50 -15.15 5.79 5.44
C THR A 50 -14.79 4.74 4.39
N ALA A 51 -15.46 3.58 4.42
CA ALA A 51 -15.28 2.48 3.48
C ALA A 51 -16.56 2.21 2.67
N ILE A 52 -16.36 1.79 1.43
CA ILE A 52 -17.43 1.39 0.51
C ILE A 52 -17.47 -0.13 0.42
N TYR A 53 -18.58 -0.73 0.84
CA TYR A 53 -18.77 -2.18 0.81
C TYR A 53 -19.68 -2.57 -0.37
N LEU A 54 -19.09 -3.23 -1.37
CA LEU A 54 -19.80 -3.65 -2.58
C LEU A 54 -20.71 -4.85 -2.30
N MET A 55 -22.02 -4.68 -2.52
CA MET A 55 -23.00 -5.77 -2.39
C MET A 55 -22.70 -6.93 -3.38
N THR A 56 -22.10 -6.63 -4.53
CA THR A 56 -21.68 -7.62 -5.54
C THR A 56 -20.67 -8.66 -5.04
N ASN A 57 -19.98 -8.37 -3.93
CA ASN A 57 -19.06 -9.30 -3.28
C ASN A 57 -19.76 -10.27 -2.31
N ILE A 58 -20.99 -9.95 -1.90
CA ILE A 58 -21.86 -10.74 -1.02
C ILE A 58 -22.86 -11.55 -1.85
N VAL A 59 -23.63 -10.86 -2.70
CA VAL A 59 -24.60 -11.44 -3.64
C VAL A 59 -24.19 -11.01 -5.05
N ARG A 60 -23.72 -11.94 -5.88
CA ARG A 60 -23.28 -11.61 -7.25
C ARG A 60 -24.47 -11.38 -8.19
N PRO A 61 -24.36 -10.46 -9.17
CA PRO A 61 -25.37 -10.32 -10.21
C PRO A 61 -25.43 -11.62 -11.03
N SER A 62 -26.64 -12.17 -11.16
CA SER A 62 -26.93 -13.41 -11.90
C SER A 62 -28.40 -13.46 -12.29
N LEU A 63 -28.80 -14.45 -13.09
CA LEU A 63 -30.21 -14.68 -13.44
C LEU A 63 -31.02 -15.38 -12.33
N THR A 64 -30.40 -15.86 -11.25
CA THR A 64 -31.17 -16.37 -10.09
C THR A 64 -31.70 -15.21 -9.26
N ALA A 65 -32.76 -15.45 -8.49
CA ALA A 65 -33.27 -14.47 -7.53
C ALA A 65 -32.15 -13.99 -6.59
N PHE A 66 -32.22 -12.71 -6.21
CA PHE A 66 -31.27 -12.11 -5.27
C PHE A 66 -31.40 -12.74 -3.88
N ASP A 67 -30.29 -13.14 -3.27
CA ASP A 67 -30.28 -13.77 -1.95
C ASP A 67 -30.40 -12.70 -0.85
N GLN A 68 -31.64 -12.25 -0.61
CA GLN A 68 -31.98 -11.22 0.39
C GLN A 68 -31.57 -11.63 1.80
N ASP A 69 -31.71 -12.92 2.14
CA ASP A 69 -31.33 -13.45 3.45
C ASP A 69 -29.81 -13.39 3.67
N ARG A 70 -29.02 -13.74 2.65
CA ARG A 70 -27.56 -13.55 2.65
C ARG A 70 -27.18 -12.07 2.79
N ALA A 71 -27.80 -11.19 2.02
CA ALA A 71 -27.53 -9.75 2.08
C ALA A 71 -27.88 -9.16 3.45
N TYR A 72 -29.04 -9.52 4.00
CA TYR A 72 -29.51 -9.09 5.31
C TYR A 72 -28.54 -9.50 6.41
N TRP A 73 -28.17 -10.79 6.50
CA TRP A 73 -27.24 -11.24 7.54
C TRP A 73 -25.83 -10.67 7.37
N ALA A 74 -25.39 -10.45 6.13
CA ALA A 74 -24.12 -9.78 5.85
C ALA A 74 -24.07 -8.33 6.36
N VAL A 75 -25.16 -7.59 6.22
CA VAL A 75 -25.29 -6.23 6.75
C VAL A 75 -25.49 -6.27 8.26
N ARG A 76 -26.47 -7.04 8.74
CA ARG A 76 -26.86 -7.11 10.16
C ARG A 76 -25.69 -7.49 11.06
N LEU A 77 -24.97 -8.58 10.79
CA LEU A 77 -23.88 -9.04 11.68
C LEU A 77 -22.83 -7.95 11.91
N ILE A 78 -22.50 -7.18 10.86
CA ILE A 78 -21.52 -6.09 10.91
C ILE A 78 -22.01 -4.97 11.84
N HIS A 79 -23.24 -4.50 11.63
CA HIS A 79 -23.79 -3.36 12.35
C HIS A 79 -24.23 -3.72 13.77
N GLU A 80 -24.70 -4.95 14.01
CA GLU A 80 -25.08 -5.49 15.33
C GLU A 80 -23.85 -5.67 16.23
N ARG A 81 -22.72 -6.15 15.69
CA ARG A 81 -21.46 -6.25 16.43
C ARG A 81 -20.78 -4.90 16.64
N TYR A 82 -20.87 -4.00 15.66
CA TYR A 82 -20.20 -2.70 15.66
C TYR A 82 -21.19 -1.58 15.35
N PRO A 83 -22.00 -1.10 16.32
CA PRO A 83 -23.03 -0.09 16.07
C PRO A 83 -22.51 1.21 15.42
N LYS A 84 -21.28 1.64 15.71
CA LYS A 84 -20.65 2.80 15.05
C LYS A 84 -20.42 2.61 13.54
N ALA A 85 -20.41 1.38 13.03
CA ALA A 85 -20.14 1.09 11.61
C ALA A 85 -21.09 1.81 10.63
N ALA A 86 -22.27 2.25 11.07
CA ALA A 86 -23.15 3.08 10.24
C ALA A 86 -22.54 4.45 9.85
N ASP A 87 -21.59 4.97 10.64
CA ASP A 87 -20.88 6.23 10.35
C ASP A 87 -19.65 6.03 9.44
N HIS A 88 -19.13 4.81 9.39
CA HIS A 88 -17.90 4.45 8.68
C HIS A 88 -18.12 3.60 7.42
N ILE A 89 -19.28 2.95 7.26
CA ILE A 89 -19.56 2.07 6.12
C ILE A 89 -20.70 2.66 5.27
N VAL A 90 -20.54 2.57 3.96
CA VAL A 90 -21.61 2.80 2.96
C VAL A 90 -21.71 1.57 2.06
N TRP A 91 -22.92 1.06 1.88
CA TRP A 91 -23.16 -0.14 1.07
C TRP A 91 -23.48 0.24 -0.38
N GLN A 92 -22.59 -0.13 -1.31
CA GLN A 92 -22.75 0.17 -2.73
C GLN A 92 -23.42 -0.99 -3.47
N ILE A 93 -24.59 -0.73 -4.06
CA ILE A 93 -25.43 -1.76 -4.68
C ILE A 93 -25.09 -1.92 -6.17
N GLY A 94 -24.01 -2.65 -6.45
CA GLY A 94 -23.46 -2.82 -7.80
C GLY A 94 -22.08 -2.19 -7.92
N ASN A 95 -21.27 -2.63 -8.87
CA ASN A 95 -20.02 -1.97 -9.24
C ASN A 95 -19.91 -1.98 -10.76
N GLU A 96 -19.65 -0.81 -11.35
CA GLU A 96 -19.76 -0.55 -12.78
C GLU A 96 -21.04 -1.15 -13.39
N VAL A 97 -22.20 -0.71 -12.90
CA VAL A 97 -23.49 -1.33 -13.26
C VAL A 97 -23.79 -1.26 -14.76
N VAL A 98 -23.19 -0.30 -15.46
CA VAL A 98 -23.25 -0.11 -16.92
C VAL A 98 -22.11 -0.77 -17.72
N SER A 99 -21.17 -1.48 -17.08
CA SER A 99 -20.07 -2.17 -17.75
C SER A 99 -20.23 -3.69 -17.79
N GLY A 100 -19.32 -4.36 -18.52
CA GLY A 100 -19.17 -5.81 -18.54
C GLY A 100 -18.70 -6.43 -17.21
N HIS A 101 -18.47 -5.63 -16.16
CA HIS A 101 -18.21 -6.12 -14.80
C HIS A 101 -19.52 -6.46 -14.08
N PHE A 102 -20.66 -5.87 -14.47
CA PHE A 102 -22.00 -6.21 -13.99
C PHE A 102 -22.75 -7.05 -15.04
N ASP A 103 -22.36 -8.32 -15.15
CA ASP A 103 -22.72 -9.23 -16.25
C ASP A 103 -23.54 -10.46 -15.78
N PRO A 104 -24.86 -10.30 -15.52
CA PRO A 104 -25.71 -11.34 -14.92
C PRO A 104 -25.94 -12.59 -15.79
N ARG A 105 -25.76 -12.49 -17.11
CA ARG A 105 -25.82 -13.64 -18.05
C ARG A 105 -24.44 -14.19 -18.41
N GLY A 106 -23.34 -13.59 -17.93
CA GLY A 106 -21.98 -13.98 -18.29
C GLY A 106 -21.61 -13.72 -19.77
N VAL A 107 -22.33 -12.84 -20.48
CA VAL A 107 -22.13 -12.57 -21.92
C VAL A 107 -20.72 -12.04 -22.19
N TRP A 108 -20.27 -11.07 -21.39
CA TRP A 108 -18.91 -10.53 -21.49
C TRP A 108 -17.88 -11.55 -21.01
N ARG A 109 -18.17 -12.29 -19.94
CA ARG A 109 -17.28 -13.34 -19.42
C ARG A 109 -17.04 -14.48 -20.41
N ASN A 110 -18.04 -14.80 -21.24
CA ASN A 110 -17.99 -15.91 -22.20
C ASN A 110 -17.54 -15.48 -23.61
N MET A 111 -17.49 -14.18 -23.91
CA MET A 111 -17.02 -13.65 -25.20
C MET A 111 -15.51 -13.93 -25.43
N PRO A 112 -15.06 -14.33 -26.63
CA PRO A 112 -13.63 -14.45 -26.98
C PRO A 112 -12.83 -13.15 -26.77
N ARG A 113 -11.53 -13.25 -26.41
CA ARG A 113 -10.70 -12.07 -26.04
C ARG A 113 -10.47 -11.08 -27.19
N ASP A 114 -10.35 -11.61 -28.40
CA ASP A 114 -10.29 -10.89 -29.67
C ASP A 114 -11.61 -10.15 -29.96
N GLN A 115 -12.75 -10.82 -29.76
CA GLN A 115 -14.06 -10.19 -29.88
C GLN A 115 -14.29 -9.11 -28.82
N ARG A 116 -13.83 -9.28 -27.57
CA ARG A 116 -13.90 -8.23 -26.53
C ARG A 116 -13.20 -6.93 -26.96
N ARG A 117 -12.06 -7.03 -27.66
CA ARG A 117 -11.35 -5.84 -28.19
C ARG A 117 -12.12 -5.13 -29.30
N GLN A 118 -12.93 -5.83 -30.09
CA GLN A 118 -13.76 -5.25 -31.15
C GLN A 118 -15.13 -4.80 -30.64
N ALA A 119 -15.70 -5.48 -29.65
CA ALA A 119 -17.01 -5.17 -29.06
C ALA A 119 -16.99 -3.87 -28.24
N GLY A 120 -15.83 -3.48 -27.69
CA GLY A 120 -15.62 -2.18 -27.04
C GLY A 120 -15.68 -0.96 -27.97
N MET A 121 -16.10 -1.12 -29.22
CA MET A 121 -16.23 -0.04 -30.23
C MET A 121 -17.66 0.16 -30.76
N LYS A 122 -18.69 -0.50 -30.20
CA LYS A 122 -20.10 -0.24 -30.58
C LYS A 122 -20.77 0.63 -29.51
N GLU A 123 -21.20 1.84 -29.91
CA GLU A 123 -21.71 2.88 -29.01
C GLU A 123 -23.06 2.52 -28.34
N ASP A 124 -23.82 1.59 -28.93
CA ASP A 124 -25.23 1.33 -28.60
C ASP A 124 -25.49 0.05 -27.79
N ASN A 125 -24.51 -0.48 -27.03
CA ASN A 125 -24.70 -1.78 -26.36
C ASN A 125 -23.97 -1.90 -25.01
N PHE A 126 -24.70 -2.27 -23.95
CA PHE A 126 -24.16 -2.49 -22.59
C PHE A 126 -23.37 -3.80 -22.47
N PHE A 127 -22.43 -4.06 -23.38
CA PHE A 127 -21.66 -5.31 -23.45
C PHE A 127 -22.53 -6.56 -23.78
N GLY A 128 -23.61 -6.37 -24.53
CA GLY A 128 -24.50 -7.45 -25.01
C GLY A 128 -25.94 -7.37 -24.49
N TYR A 129 -26.35 -6.24 -23.90
CA TYR A 129 -27.68 -6.02 -23.32
C TYR A 129 -28.32 -4.75 -23.87
N ASP A 130 -29.61 -4.84 -24.15
CA ASP A 130 -30.48 -3.68 -24.38
C ASP A 130 -30.67 -2.85 -23.09
N LEU A 131 -30.84 -1.54 -23.27
CA LEU A 131 -30.99 -0.56 -22.18
C LEU A 131 -32.17 -0.90 -21.27
N LYS A 132 -33.36 -1.15 -21.84
CA LYS A 132 -34.59 -1.40 -21.06
C LYS A 132 -34.45 -2.66 -20.22
N TRP A 133 -33.91 -3.75 -20.80
CA TRP A 133 -33.67 -4.97 -20.04
C TRP A 133 -32.68 -4.75 -18.89
N LYS A 134 -31.59 -4.00 -19.15
CA LYS A 134 -30.57 -3.71 -18.14
C LYS A 134 -31.16 -2.91 -16.97
N GLU A 135 -31.99 -1.92 -17.26
CA GLU A 135 -32.71 -1.13 -16.24
C GLU A 135 -33.70 -1.97 -15.43
N GLU A 136 -34.53 -2.78 -16.10
CA GLU A 136 -35.50 -3.66 -15.44
C GLU A 136 -34.81 -4.67 -14.53
N TYR A 137 -33.76 -5.32 -15.00
CA TYR A 137 -32.96 -6.24 -14.20
C TYR A 137 -32.30 -5.53 -13.01
N TYR A 138 -31.63 -4.38 -13.26
CA TYR A 138 -30.92 -3.69 -12.19
C TYR A 138 -31.88 -3.15 -11.13
N VAL A 139 -32.95 -2.45 -11.50
CA VAL A 139 -33.90 -1.88 -10.53
C VAL A 139 -34.68 -2.97 -9.80
N ASN A 140 -35.30 -3.91 -10.52
CA ASN A 140 -36.23 -4.85 -9.91
C ASN A 140 -35.55 -6.10 -9.34
N SER A 141 -34.60 -6.70 -10.07
CA SER A 141 -34.00 -7.99 -9.68
C SER A 141 -32.75 -7.86 -8.80
N TYR A 142 -32.21 -6.66 -8.61
CA TYR A 142 -30.96 -6.47 -7.85
C TYR A 142 -31.00 -5.30 -6.86
N LEU A 143 -31.41 -4.10 -7.28
CA LEU A 143 -31.41 -2.90 -6.45
C LEU A 143 -32.48 -2.96 -5.35
N ALA A 144 -33.74 -3.15 -5.72
CA ALA A 144 -34.85 -3.22 -4.77
C ALA A 144 -34.65 -4.30 -3.66
N PRO A 145 -34.35 -5.58 -3.97
CA PRO A 145 -34.13 -6.59 -2.93
C PRO A 145 -32.90 -6.31 -2.04
N ALA A 146 -31.86 -5.66 -2.58
CA ALA A 146 -30.71 -5.24 -1.80
C ALA A 146 -31.02 -4.06 -0.85
N VAL A 147 -31.79 -3.07 -1.32
CA VAL A 147 -32.29 -1.96 -0.48
C VAL A 147 -33.16 -2.52 0.64
N GLU A 148 -34.12 -3.38 0.33
CA GLU A 148 -35.03 -3.96 1.33
C GLU A 148 -34.26 -4.76 2.40
N ALA A 149 -33.25 -5.54 2.00
CA ALA A 149 -32.38 -6.27 2.93
C ALA A 149 -31.54 -5.34 3.82
N ILE A 150 -30.98 -4.25 3.27
CA ILE A 150 -30.20 -3.26 4.03
C ILE A 150 -31.09 -2.48 5.00
N GLU A 151 -32.24 -1.97 4.54
CA GLU A 151 -33.16 -1.19 5.39
C GLU A 151 -33.80 -2.06 6.47
N ARG A 152 -34.05 -3.35 6.19
CA ARG A 152 -34.50 -4.29 7.21
C ARG A 152 -33.42 -4.55 8.26
N ALA A 153 -32.17 -4.78 7.86
CA ALA A 153 -31.06 -4.91 8.80
C ALA A 153 -30.84 -3.62 9.61
N SER A 154 -30.96 -2.45 8.97
CA SER A 154 -30.86 -1.14 9.63
C SER A 154 -31.94 -0.96 10.70
N ARG A 155 -33.20 -1.28 10.38
CA ARG A 155 -34.32 -1.23 11.33
C ARG A 155 -34.13 -2.19 12.49
N ASP A 156 -33.72 -3.43 12.23
CA ASP A 156 -33.57 -4.46 13.26
C ASP A 156 -32.40 -4.17 14.23
N VAL A 157 -31.36 -3.44 13.79
CA VAL A 157 -30.19 -3.06 14.62
C VAL A 157 -30.36 -1.70 15.30
N TYR A 158 -30.90 -0.71 14.60
CA TYR A 158 -30.90 0.70 15.04
C TYR A 158 -32.29 1.28 15.32
N GLY A 159 -33.37 0.55 15.05
CA GLY A 159 -34.74 1.07 15.06
C GLY A 159 -35.11 1.96 13.86
N ASP A 160 -34.13 2.36 13.06
CA ASP A 160 -34.28 3.25 11.89
C ASP A 160 -33.86 2.53 10.60
N PRO A 161 -34.76 2.38 9.60
CA PRO A 161 -34.43 1.76 8.31
C PRO A 161 -33.40 2.57 7.49
N ARG A 162 -33.20 3.87 7.75
CA ARG A 162 -32.31 4.76 7.00
C ARG A 162 -30.96 5.04 7.68
N ARG A 163 -30.67 4.38 8.81
CA ARG A 163 -29.41 4.57 9.55
C ARG A 163 -28.19 4.01 8.82
N ILE A 164 -28.33 2.87 8.14
CA ILE A 164 -27.30 2.30 7.27
C ILE A 164 -27.39 2.97 5.89
N ARG A 165 -26.30 3.63 5.49
CA ARG A 165 -26.25 4.46 4.27
C ARG A 165 -26.03 3.63 3.02
N ILE A 166 -26.75 3.95 1.95
CA ILE A 166 -26.76 3.24 0.68
C ILE A 166 -26.16 4.11 -0.43
N ALA A 167 -25.23 3.54 -1.19
CA ALA A 167 -24.76 4.11 -2.45
C ALA A 167 -25.38 3.35 -3.64
N LEU A 168 -25.85 4.10 -4.65
CA LEU A 168 -26.19 3.51 -5.94
C LEU A 168 -24.91 2.95 -6.58
N GLY A 169 -25.04 1.83 -7.31
CA GLY A 169 -23.91 1.14 -7.92
C GLY A 169 -23.14 2.01 -8.91
N SER A 170 -21.81 1.89 -8.92
CA SER A 170 -20.97 2.85 -9.63
C SER A 170 -21.16 2.85 -11.14
N MET A 171 -21.00 4.03 -11.75
CA MET A 171 -21.24 4.25 -13.19
C MET A 171 -20.10 5.00 -13.87
N ASN A 172 -19.81 4.67 -15.13
CA ASN A 172 -18.88 5.44 -15.97
C ASN A 172 -19.66 6.27 -17.03
N PRO A 173 -19.25 7.52 -17.33
CA PRO A 173 -20.05 8.50 -18.10
C PRO A 173 -19.82 8.42 -19.61
N TYR A 174 -19.24 7.34 -20.13
CA TYR A 174 -18.54 7.38 -21.43
C TYR A 174 -19.42 7.62 -22.66
N ASN A 175 -20.72 7.33 -22.59
CA ASN A 175 -21.63 7.40 -23.73
C ASN A 175 -23.05 7.85 -23.31
N ARG A 176 -23.88 8.19 -24.29
CA ARG A 176 -25.29 8.59 -24.05
C ARG A 176 -26.12 7.50 -23.35
N PRO A 177 -26.06 6.20 -23.73
CA PRO A 177 -26.77 5.14 -23.03
C PRO A 177 -26.54 5.13 -21.51
N ASN A 178 -25.30 5.32 -21.04
CA ASN A 178 -24.99 5.33 -19.61
C ASN A 178 -25.64 6.52 -18.88
N LEU A 179 -25.68 7.71 -19.50
CA LEU A 179 -26.37 8.88 -18.95
C LEU A 179 -27.89 8.63 -18.88
N THR A 180 -28.47 8.06 -19.93
CA THR A 180 -29.88 7.69 -19.99
C THR A 180 -30.23 6.63 -18.92
N PHE A 181 -29.38 5.62 -18.73
CA PHE A 181 -29.56 4.60 -17.70
C PHE A 181 -29.64 5.21 -16.29
N LEU A 182 -28.73 6.12 -15.93
CA LEU A 182 -28.79 6.78 -14.60
C LEU A 182 -30.10 7.56 -14.44
N LYS A 183 -30.44 8.38 -15.43
CA LYS A 183 -31.66 9.19 -15.43
C LYS A 183 -32.91 8.32 -15.28
N ASN A 184 -32.97 7.20 -16.00
CA ASN A 184 -34.10 6.27 -15.96
C ASN A 184 -34.15 5.49 -14.62
N VAL A 185 -33.01 5.11 -14.04
CA VAL A 185 -32.98 4.47 -12.71
C VAL A 185 -33.42 5.44 -11.63
N MET A 186 -32.91 6.67 -11.62
CA MET A 186 -33.25 7.69 -10.61
C MET A 186 -34.69 8.22 -10.78
N GLY A 187 -35.22 8.22 -12.00
CA GLY A 187 -36.61 8.60 -12.29
C GLY A 187 -37.65 7.49 -12.09
N ARG A 188 -37.26 6.28 -11.65
CA ARG A 188 -38.18 5.15 -11.43
C ARG A 188 -38.72 5.10 -10.00
N THR A 189 -39.88 4.47 -9.87
CA THR A 189 -40.35 3.87 -8.62
C THR A 189 -40.05 2.38 -8.61
N PHE A 190 -39.90 1.79 -7.42
CA PHE A 190 -39.73 0.34 -7.29
C PHE A 190 -41.05 -0.38 -7.59
N ASN A 191 -40.98 -1.41 -8.44
CA ASN A 191 -42.09 -2.33 -8.70
C ASN A 191 -41.55 -3.76 -8.82
N SER A 192 -40.78 -4.17 -7.82
CA SER A 192 -40.14 -5.48 -7.78
C SER A 192 -41.03 -6.53 -7.14
N PRO A 193 -41.19 -7.73 -7.73
CA PRO A 193 -41.78 -8.88 -7.05
C PRO A 193 -40.86 -9.49 -5.98
N HIS A 194 -39.65 -8.96 -5.82
CA HIS A 194 -38.65 -9.39 -4.83
C HIS A 194 -38.41 -8.35 -3.72
N ALA A 195 -39.20 -7.28 -3.67
CA ALA A 195 -39.12 -6.26 -2.63
C ALA A 195 -40.46 -5.54 -2.48
N GLU A 196 -41.48 -6.27 -2.04
CA GLU A 196 -42.85 -5.77 -2.00
C GLU A 196 -43.02 -4.59 -1.03
N SER A 197 -42.21 -4.51 0.03
CA SER A 197 -42.30 -3.39 0.99
C SER A 197 -41.85 -2.03 0.41
N LEU A 198 -41.14 -2.04 -0.72
CA LEU A 198 -40.70 -0.84 -1.44
C LEU A 198 -41.64 -0.44 -2.59
N LYS A 199 -42.72 -1.21 -2.85
CA LYS A 199 -43.55 -1.04 -4.03
C LYS A 199 -44.20 0.35 -4.10
N GLY A 200 -43.92 1.07 -5.19
CA GLY A 200 -44.41 2.44 -5.44
C GLY A 200 -43.48 3.54 -4.90
N GLU A 201 -42.49 3.22 -4.07
CA GLU A 201 -41.53 4.20 -3.57
C GLU A 201 -40.55 4.64 -4.65
N ALA A 202 -40.17 5.92 -4.65
CA ALA A 202 -39.18 6.46 -5.58
C ALA A 202 -37.77 5.98 -5.24
N VAL A 203 -36.98 5.57 -6.24
CA VAL A 203 -35.59 5.09 -6.04
C VAL A 203 -34.76 6.10 -5.25
N THR A 204 -34.89 7.39 -5.55
CA THR A 204 -34.17 8.49 -4.87
C THR A 204 -34.41 8.56 -3.36
N LYS A 205 -35.58 8.12 -2.86
CA LYS A 205 -35.89 8.08 -1.41
C LYS A 205 -34.94 7.18 -0.63
N HIS A 206 -34.38 6.17 -1.30
CA HIS A 206 -33.61 5.09 -0.68
C HIS A 206 -32.08 5.18 -0.93
N ILE A 207 -31.62 6.13 -1.75
CA ILE A 207 -30.21 6.31 -2.12
C ILE A 207 -29.61 7.51 -1.40
N ASP A 208 -28.56 7.30 -0.60
CA ASP A 208 -27.84 8.39 0.06
C ASP A 208 -26.73 8.96 -0.82
N PHE A 209 -26.07 8.14 -1.64
CA PHE A 209 -24.91 8.58 -2.44
C PHE A 209 -24.94 8.03 -3.87
N LEU A 210 -24.47 8.83 -4.82
CA LEU A 210 -24.13 8.38 -6.17
C LEU A 210 -22.63 8.06 -6.24
N THR A 211 -22.26 6.91 -6.83
CA THR A 211 -20.84 6.56 -7.06
C THR A 211 -20.52 6.54 -8.55
N VAL A 212 -19.34 7.03 -8.92
CA VAL A 212 -18.97 7.28 -10.32
C VAL A 212 -17.49 7.00 -10.60
N HIS A 213 -17.19 6.53 -11.81
CA HIS A 213 -15.84 6.18 -12.26
C HIS A 213 -15.38 7.12 -13.39
N TYR A 214 -14.10 7.49 -13.37
CA TYR A 214 -13.37 8.17 -14.44
C TYR A 214 -13.90 9.56 -14.83
N MET A 215 -14.41 10.33 -13.86
CA MET A 215 -15.08 11.62 -14.08
C MET A 215 -14.11 12.81 -14.24
N THR A 216 -12.84 12.69 -13.86
CA THR A 216 -11.91 13.83 -13.75
C THR A 216 -10.74 13.80 -14.76
N GLY A 217 -10.73 12.79 -15.62
CA GLY A 217 -9.74 12.63 -16.70
C GLY A 217 -9.75 13.70 -17.80
N SER A 218 -10.77 14.57 -17.87
CA SER A 218 -10.88 15.64 -18.86
C SER A 218 -11.85 16.75 -18.42
N SER A 219 -11.84 17.91 -19.09
CA SER A 219 -12.84 18.96 -18.87
C SER A 219 -14.26 18.45 -19.16
N LYS A 220 -14.47 17.75 -20.28
CA LYS A 220 -15.78 17.15 -20.66
C LYS A 220 -16.35 16.20 -19.60
N SER A 221 -15.49 15.41 -18.94
CA SER A 221 -15.94 14.50 -17.89
C SER A 221 -16.27 15.26 -16.58
N ILE A 222 -15.57 16.36 -16.29
CA ILE A 222 -15.93 17.30 -15.21
C ILE A 222 -17.26 18.01 -15.51
N ASP A 223 -17.52 18.41 -16.76
CA ASP A 223 -18.83 18.97 -17.16
C ASP A 223 -19.96 17.95 -16.93
N THR A 224 -19.67 16.66 -17.17
CA THR A 224 -20.64 15.58 -16.87
C THR A 224 -20.82 15.36 -15.36
N LEU A 225 -19.77 15.54 -14.57
CA LEU A 225 -19.84 15.50 -13.10
C LEU A 225 -20.64 16.69 -12.55
N GLN A 226 -20.55 17.86 -13.19
CA GLN A 226 -21.37 19.03 -12.88
C GLN A 226 -22.86 18.77 -13.15
N LEU A 227 -23.20 18.14 -14.28
CA LEU A 227 -24.59 17.72 -14.55
C LEU A 227 -25.13 16.81 -13.45
N TYR A 228 -24.35 15.83 -12.97
CA TYR A 228 -24.77 14.96 -11.88
C TYR A 228 -24.95 15.72 -10.55
N HIS A 229 -24.09 16.71 -10.27
CA HIS A 229 -24.26 17.60 -9.13
C HIS A 229 -25.58 18.37 -9.23
N ASP A 230 -25.85 19.01 -10.36
CA ASP A 230 -27.02 19.84 -10.52
C ASP A 230 -28.33 19.02 -10.55
N ASP A 231 -28.33 17.85 -11.20
CA ASP A 231 -29.50 16.96 -11.33
C ASP A 231 -29.82 16.16 -10.05
N TYR A 232 -28.81 15.79 -9.23
CA TYR A 232 -29.00 14.87 -8.10
C TYR A 232 -28.58 15.39 -6.72
N LEU A 233 -27.46 16.12 -6.61
CA LEU A 233 -26.97 16.57 -5.29
C LEU A 233 -27.63 17.91 -4.89
N LYS A 234 -27.58 18.89 -5.79
CA LYS A 234 -28.17 20.22 -5.61
C LYS A 234 -29.70 20.20 -5.55
N SER A 235 -30.32 19.22 -6.22
CA SER A 235 -31.76 18.95 -6.16
C SER A 235 -32.19 18.19 -4.90
N GLY A 236 -31.25 17.70 -4.09
CA GLY A 236 -31.53 16.95 -2.86
C GLY A 236 -31.92 15.49 -3.07
N HIS A 237 -31.79 14.94 -4.29
CA HIS A 237 -32.03 13.51 -4.55
C HIS A 237 -30.97 12.58 -3.95
N VAL A 238 -29.75 13.07 -3.70
CA VAL A 238 -28.69 12.37 -2.97
C VAL A 238 -27.96 13.32 -2.01
N LYS A 239 -27.34 12.76 -0.97
CA LYS A 239 -26.51 13.47 0.02
C LYS A 239 -25.07 13.68 -0.45
N GLY A 240 -24.64 13.00 -1.53
CA GLY A 240 -23.30 13.19 -2.10
C GLY A 240 -23.02 12.41 -3.39
N ILE A 241 -21.93 12.80 -4.06
CA ILE A 241 -21.41 12.17 -5.28
C ILE A 241 -19.92 11.84 -5.05
N TRP A 242 -19.59 10.55 -5.09
CA TRP A 242 -18.27 10.04 -4.77
C TRP A 242 -17.62 9.42 -6.02
N VAL A 243 -16.43 9.90 -6.37
CA VAL A 243 -15.63 9.35 -7.48
C VAL A 243 -14.84 8.16 -6.95
N THR A 244 -15.30 6.95 -7.21
CA THR A 244 -14.78 5.71 -6.59
C THR A 244 -13.62 5.08 -7.34
N GLU A 245 -13.36 5.50 -8.58
CA GLU A 245 -12.16 5.15 -9.34
C GLU A 245 -11.82 6.27 -10.32
N ASP A 246 -10.64 6.89 -10.21
CA ASP A 246 -10.14 7.82 -11.24
C ASP A 246 -8.63 7.71 -11.51
N HIS A 247 -7.98 6.71 -10.95
CA HIS A 247 -6.66 6.23 -11.36
C HIS A 247 -6.79 4.72 -11.58
N GLY A 248 -5.99 4.15 -12.47
CA GLY A 248 -6.11 2.73 -12.84
C GLY A 248 -4.89 2.26 -13.61
N HIS A 249 -4.87 0.99 -14.01
CA HIS A 249 -3.72 0.28 -14.65
C HIS A 249 -3.21 0.84 -16.00
N ALA A 250 -3.63 2.04 -16.39
CA ALA A 250 -3.17 2.77 -17.58
C ALA A 250 -2.82 4.24 -17.26
N GLY A 251 -2.69 4.60 -15.97
CA GLY A 251 -2.31 5.93 -15.51
C GLY A 251 -0.80 6.15 -15.56
N LEU A 252 -0.38 7.41 -15.64
CA LEU A 252 1.03 7.82 -15.67
C LEU A 252 1.54 8.12 -14.24
N GLY A 253 1.23 7.21 -13.31
CA GLY A 253 1.54 7.35 -11.89
C GLY A 253 1.18 8.73 -11.32
N PRO A 254 2.14 9.41 -10.63
CA PRO A 254 1.96 10.75 -10.05
C PRO A 254 1.34 11.81 -10.97
N VAL A 255 1.67 11.81 -12.27
CA VAL A 255 1.16 12.79 -13.24
C VAL A 255 -0.36 12.73 -13.30
N THR A 256 -0.92 11.53 -13.40
CA THR A 256 -2.38 11.34 -13.47
C THR A 256 -3.07 11.69 -12.16
N ILE A 257 -2.46 11.37 -11.01
CA ILE A 257 -3.01 11.71 -9.68
C ILE A 257 -3.07 13.23 -9.49
N ILE A 258 -2.00 13.96 -9.82
CA ILE A 258 -1.97 15.42 -9.69
C ILE A 258 -2.96 16.06 -10.68
N GLU A 259 -2.93 15.64 -11.95
CA GLU A 259 -3.82 16.17 -12.99
C GLU A 259 -5.31 16.01 -12.62
N ARG A 260 -5.70 14.80 -12.21
CA ARG A 260 -7.11 14.47 -11.92
C ARG A 260 -7.55 14.96 -10.54
N GLY A 261 -6.68 14.87 -9.54
CA GLY A 261 -6.99 15.24 -8.16
C GLY A 261 -7.20 16.74 -8.01
N PHE A 262 -6.35 17.56 -8.63
CA PHE A 262 -6.54 19.01 -8.59
C PHE A 262 -7.70 19.48 -9.48
N ARG A 263 -8.08 18.73 -10.53
CA ARG A 263 -9.36 18.96 -11.24
C ARG A 263 -10.57 18.66 -10.37
N PHE A 264 -10.55 17.54 -9.64
CA PHE A 264 -11.60 17.16 -8.70
C PHE A 264 -11.76 18.19 -7.57
N MET A 265 -10.66 18.54 -6.90
CA MET A 265 -10.67 19.47 -5.78
C MET A 265 -11.17 20.87 -6.18
N ASP A 266 -10.79 21.34 -7.36
CA ASP A 266 -11.28 22.60 -7.94
C ASP A 266 -12.78 22.53 -8.30
N TRP A 267 -13.28 21.41 -8.84
CA TRP A 267 -14.72 21.20 -9.05
C TRP A 267 -15.50 21.18 -7.73
N ALA A 268 -15.00 20.48 -6.71
CA ALA A 268 -15.62 20.43 -5.39
C ALA A 268 -15.63 21.80 -4.71
N ALA A 269 -14.54 22.57 -4.81
CA ALA A 269 -14.45 23.95 -4.33
C ALA A 269 -15.41 24.90 -5.06
N ARG A 270 -15.57 24.74 -6.37
CA ARG A 270 -16.49 25.56 -7.17
C ARG A 270 -17.97 25.31 -6.83
N ASN A 271 -18.29 24.17 -6.21
CA ASN A 271 -19.63 23.79 -5.77
C ASN A 271 -19.81 23.79 -4.23
N ASP A 272 -18.82 24.25 -3.46
CA ASP A 272 -18.88 24.36 -1.99
C ASP A 272 -19.19 23.01 -1.27
N LEU A 273 -18.56 21.92 -1.75
CA LEU A 273 -18.88 20.56 -1.29
C LEU A 273 -18.02 20.10 -0.10
N SER A 274 -18.67 19.59 0.93
CA SER A 274 -17.99 18.96 2.08
C SER A 274 -17.42 17.56 1.77
N ALA A 275 -16.49 17.09 2.59
CA ALA A 275 -15.96 15.70 2.58
C ALA A 275 -17.03 14.60 2.75
N VAL A 276 -18.25 14.94 3.20
CA VAL A 276 -19.39 14.01 3.24
C VAL A 276 -20.08 13.97 1.88
N GLN A 277 -20.32 15.15 1.29
CA GLN A 277 -20.95 15.29 -0.03
C GLN A 277 -20.06 14.82 -1.18
N THR A 278 -18.73 14.86 -1.03
CA THR A 278 -17.85 14.38 -2.09
C THR A 278 -16.57 13.72 -1.58
N ARG A 279 -16.15 12.67 -2.30
CA ARG A 279 -14.95 11.88 -2.04
C ARG A 279 -14.32 11.50 -3.37
N LEU A 280 -12.99 11.40 -3.40
CA LEU A 280 -12.22 10.86 -4.53
C LEU A 280 -11.35 9.71 -4.02
N CYS A 281 -11.50 8.56 -4.66
CA CYS A 281 -10.75 7.35 -4.36
C CYS A 281 -9.67 7.12 -5.41
N TRP A 282 -8.45 6.94 -4.92
CA TRP A 282 -7.29 6.55 -5.73
C TRP A 282 -7.22 5.03 -5.85
N TRP A 283 -6.83 4.54 -7.02
CA TRP A 283 -6.76 3.12 -7.31
C TRP A 283 -5.59 2.82 -8.24
N GLY A 284 -4.86 1.73 -7.99
CA GLY A 284 -3.66 1.35 -8.75
C GLY A 284 -2.40 2.14 -8.41
N GLU A 285 -2.44 2.99 -7.38
CA GLU A 285 -1.38 3.92 -6.96
C GLU A 285 -0.04 3.23 -6.63
N ARG A 286 -0.06 1.95 -6.28
CA ARG A 286 1.14 1.17 -5.95
C ARG A 286 1.96 0.70 -7.15
N GLN A 287 1.42 0.79 -8.37
CA GLN A 287 2.12 0.33 -9.58
C GLN A 287 3.29 1.25 -9.95
N VAL A 288 4.34 0.65 -10.51
CA VAL A 288 5.54 1.36 -10.95
C VAL A 288 5.33 1.81 -12.38
N GLU A 289 4.93 3.07 -12.54
CA GLU A 289 4.67 3.69 -13.84
C GLU A 289 5.81 4.63 -14.24
N ALA A 290 5.82 5.04 -15.51
CA ALA A 290 6.71 6.09 -15.98
C ALA A 290 6.32 7.42 -15.31
N GLY A 291 7.13 7.83 -14.33
CA GLY A 291 6.84 8.92 -13.39
C GLY A 291 7.08 8.58 -11.92
N GLY A 292 7.19 7.29 -11.59
CA GLY A 292 7.29 6.79 -10.23
C GLY A 292 5.97 6.17 -9.75
N ARG A 293 5.93 5.78 -8.48
CA ARG A 293 4.74 5.16 -7.86
C ARG A 293 3.72 6.25 -7.50
N GLY A 294 2.47 6.07 -7.88
CA GLY A 294 1.38 7.00 -7.56
C GLY A 294 1.20 7.23 -6.06
N GLU A 295 1.53 6.22 -5.25
CA GLU A 295 1.59 6.24 -3.78
C GLU A 295 2.33 7.46 -3.24
N VAL A 296 3.40 7.95 -3.90
CA VAL A 296 4.14 9.15 -3.48
C VAL A 296 3.27 10.42 -3.57
N ALA A 297 2.59 10.62 -4.70
CA ALA A 297 1.76 11.80 -4.90
C ALA A 297 0.50 11.75 -4.03
N THR A 298 -0.12 10.57 -3.87
CA THR A 298 -1.30 10.42 -3.01
C THR A 298 -0.95 10.58 -1.53
N THR A 299 0.23 10.15 -1.06
CA THR A 299 0.71 10.44 0.30
C THR A 299 0.95 11.94 0.52
N ILE A 300 1.67 12.62 -0.37
CA ILE A 300 1.93 14.07 -0.24
C ILE A 300 0.61 14.88 -0.19
N ILE A 301 -0.34 14.55 -1.06
CA ILE A 301 -1.67 15.18 -1.07
C ILE A 301 -2.45 14.79 0.20
N GLY A 302 -2.45 13.51 0.59
CA GLY A 302 -3.11 13.00 1.79
C GLY A 302 -2.65 13.69 3.06
N ASP A 303 -1.34 13.72 3.34
CA ASP A 303 -0.72 14.35 4.52
C ASP A 303 -1.02 15.85 4.62
N PHE A 304 -1.10 16.52 3.47
CA PHE A 304 -1.47 17.92 3.39
C PHE A 304 -2.92 18.14 3.84
N LEU A 305 -3.85 17.37 3.24
CA LEU A 305 -5.30 17.51 3.42
C LEU A 305 -5.79 16.99 4.79
N ALA A 306 -5.19 15.91 5.30
CA ALA A 306 -5.68 15.10 6.42
C ALA A 306 -6.27 15.91 7.59
N GLY A 307 -7.61 15.90 7.71
CA GLY A 307 -8.36 16.37 8.88
C GLY A 307 -8.36 17.89 9.13
N ARG A 308 -7.96 18.72 8.16
CA ARG A 308 -7.86 20.18 8.35
C ARG A 308 -8.99 20.92 7.63
N GLN A 309 -9.31 22.12 8.11
CA GLN A 309 -9.97 23.10 7.27
C GLN A 309 -8.96 23.61 6.24
N LEU A 310 -9.39 23.68 4.99
CA LEU A 310 -8.54 24.02 3.85
C LEU A 310 -9.26 25.06 3.02
N GLN A 311 -8.49 25.93 2.38
CA GLN A 311 -9.04 26.90 1.45
C GLN A 311 -8.37 26.68 0.09
N ILE A 312 -9.20 26.53 -0.94
CA ILE A 312 -8.75 26.32 -2.31
C ILE A 312 -8.86 27.63 -3.07
N LEU A 313 -7.75 27.96 -3.74
CA LEU A 313 -7.61 29.05 -4.69
C LEU A 313 -7.27 28.41 -6.04
N SER A 314 -8.06 28.64 -7.10
CA SER A 314 -7.80 28.09 -8.43
C SER A 314 -7.90 29.15 -9.51
N GLU A 315 -7.00 29.08 -10.49
CA GLU A 315 -6.98 29.95 -11.67
C GLU A 315 -6.75 29.08 -12.91
N SER A 316 -7.68 29.14 -13.87
CA SER A 316 -7.53 28.50 -15.17
C SER A 316 -6.93 29.50 -16.16
N ILE A 317 -5.95 29.06 -16.92
CA ILE A 317 -5.14 29.87 -17.84
C ILE A 317 -5.09 29.18 -19.20
N GLU A 318 -4.74 29.91 -20.26
CA GLU A 318 -4.87 29.43 -21.66
C GLU A 318 -4.18 28.07 -21.93
N ALA A 319 -3.11 27.76 -21.20
CA ALA A 319 -2.32 26.53 -21.37
C ALA A 319 -2.48 25.51 -20.21
N GLY A 320 -3.37 25.71 -19.24
CA GLY A 320 -3.49 24.82 -18.08
C GLY A 320 -4.21 25.42 -16.87
N ARG A 321 -3.86 24.96 -15.67
CA ARG A 321 -4.42 25.42 -14.40
C ARG A 321 -3.35 25.57 -13.33
N VAL A 322 -3.51 26.57 -12.48
CA VAL A 322 -2.82 26.70 -11.20
C VAL A 322 -3.85 26.51 -10.09
N CYS A 323 -3.52 25.69 -9.10
CA CYS A 323 -4.36 25.49 -7.92
C CYS A 323 -3.50 25.52 -6.66
N ALA A 324 -3.89 26.32 -5.68
CA ALA A 324 -3.23 26.44 -4.39
C ALA A 324 -4.22 26.07 -3.28
N VAL A 325 -3.88 25.04 -2.50
CA VAL A 325 -4.60 24.65 -1.28
C VAL A 325 -3.79 25.19 -0.10
N ARG A 326 -4.38 26.03 0.74
CA ARG A 326 -3.77 26.50 1.99
C ARG A 326 -4.46 25.85 3.18
N ASP A 327 -3.70 25.54 4.23
CA ASP A 327 -4.31 25.17 5.50
C ASP A 327 -4.83 26.38 6.27
N ASP A 328 -5.88 26.14 7.04
CA ASP A 328 -6.39 27.07 8.03
C ASP A 328 -6.37 26.39 9.39
N HIS A 329 -5.49 26.86 10.27
CA HIS A 329 -5.39 26.41 11.66
C HIS A 329 -5.49 27.65 12.56
N GLU A 330 -6.59 27.77 13.31
CA GLU A 330 -6.87 28.92 14.19
C GLU A 330 -6.86 30.27 13.44
N GLY A 331 -7.33 30.30 12.18
CA GLY A 331 -7.35 31.51 11.35
C GLY A 331 -6.00 31.89 10.74
N ARG A 332 -4.99 31.00 10.79
CA ARG A 332 -3.62 31.27 10.35
C ARG A 332 -3.12 30.21 9.36
N VAL A 333 -2.48 30.67 8.30
CA VAL A 333 -1.88 29.83 7.25
C VAL A 333 -0.46 29.45 7.65
N GLN A 334 -0.14 28.14 7.61
CA GLN A 334 1.20 27.62 7.92
C GLN A 334 1.83 26.88 6.74
N ARG A 335 1.01 26.32 5.84
CA ARG A 335 1.44 25.53 4.68
C ARG A 335 0.56 25.84 3.47
N VAL A 336 1.17 25.84 2.28
CA VAL A 336 0.46 25.99 1.00
C VAL A 336 0.94 24.95 0.02
N LEU A 337 0.02 24.18 -0.57
CA LEU A 337 0.27 23.19 -1.60
C LEU A 337 -0.18 23.75 -2.95
N ILE A 338 0.77 24.02 -3.85
CA ILE A 338 0.51 24.53 -5.19
C ILE A 338 0.69 23.40 -6.20
N ALA A 339 -0.30 23.17 -7.06
CA ALA A 339 -0.17 22.34 -8.25
C ALA A 339 -0.26 23.19 -9.52
N LEU A 340 0.67 22.93 -10.44
CA LEU A 340 0.67 23.43 -11.80
C LEU A 340 0.27 22.26 -12.70
N VAL A 341 -0.82 22.40 -13.45
CA VAL A 341 -1.40 21.32 -14.26
C VAL A 341 -1.56 21.80 -15.70
N PRO A 342 -0.56 21.56 -16.58
CA PRO A 342 -0.67 21.88 -18.00
C PRO A 342 -1.82 21.14 -18.67
N GLU A 343 -2.43 21.76 -19.69
CA GLU A 343 -3.31 21.03 -20.60
C GLU A 343 -2.51 20.08 -21.51
N LYS A 344 -3.20 19.08 -22.05
CA LYS A 344 -2.55 17.99 -22.80
C LYS A 344 -1.92 18.52 -24.10
N ARG A 345 -0.58 18.48 -24.15
CA ARG A 345 0.29 19.04 -25.22
C ARG A 345 0.47 20.57 -25.18
N SER A 346 0.16 21.21 -24.06
CA SER A 346 0.38 22.64 -23.82
C SER A 346 1.55 22.86 -22.87
N GLU A 347 2.12 24.07 -22.86
CA GLU A 347 3.12 24.50 -21.88
C GLU A 347 2.61 25.70 -21.09
N ILE A 348 2.63 25.62 -19.75
CA ILE A 348 2.38 26.79 -18.91
C ILE A 348 3.69 27.55 -18.72
N GLU A 349 3.74 28.84 -19.07
CA GLU A 349 4.82 29.75 -18.65
C GLU A 349 4.39 30.56 -17.42
N ILE A 350 5.13 30.45 -16.32
CA ILE A 350 4.86 31.21 -15.09
C ILE A 350 6.09 32.03 -14.72
N GLY A 351 5.95 33.36 -14.71
CA GLY A 351 6.94 34.27 -14.15
C GLY A 351 6.85 34.27 -12.62
N ALA A 352 5.81 34.92 -12.10
CA ALA A 352 5.54 35.00 -10.67
C ALA A 352 4.07 34.69 -10.33
N LEU A 353 3.85 33.85 -9.33
CA LEU A 353 2.55 33.61 -8.69
C LEU A 353 2.40 34.54 -7.48
N ARG A 354 1.20 35.10 -7.31
CA ARG A 354 0.80 35.86 -6.12
C ARG A 354 -0.35 35.15 -5.44
N ILE A 355 -0.15 34.78 -4.18
CA ILE A 355 -1.11 34.04 -3.36
C ILE A 355 -1.45 34.93 -2.16
N PRO A 356 -2.71 35.35 -1.98
CA PRO A 356 -3.11 36.11 -0.81
C PRO A 356 -2.96 35.27 0.47
N LEU A 357 -2.57 35.91 1.56
CA LEU A 357 -2.59 35.38 2.91
C LEU A 357 -3.65 36.13 3.70
N LEU A 358 -4.45 35.42 4.51
CA LEU A 358 -5.41 36.06 5.41
C LEU A 358 -4.67 36.55 6.67
N GLN A 359 -3.93 35.66 7.35
CA GLN A 359 -2.94 35.96 8.38
C GLN A 359 -1.84 34.87 8.40
N THR A 360 -0.61 35.23 8.74
CA THR A 360 0.53 34.30 8.91
C THR A 360 1.21 34.47 10.26
N ARG A 361 1.90 33.42 10.75
CA ARG A 361 2.76 33.52 11.94
C ARG A 361 4.15 34.11 11.64
N SER A 362 4.67 33.91 10.43
CA SER A 362 6.00 34.39 10.02
C SER A 362 5.97 34.94 8.59
N ASP A 363 6.88 35.88 8.34
CA ASP A 363 7.21 36.39 7.01
C ASP A 363 8.20 35.46 6.27
N GLN A 364 8.83 34.52 6.96
CA GLN A 364 9.80 33.58 6.38
C GLN A 364 9.14 32.27 5.94
N TRP A 365 9.35 31.93 4.67
CA TRP A 365 8.76 30.78 3.99
C TRP A 365 9.80 30.01 3.19
N ARG A 366 9.63 28.69 3.10
CA ARG A 366 10.45 27.79 2.28
C ARG A 366 9.58 27.00 1.32
N ALA A 367 10.00 26.91 0.05
CA ALA A 367 9.45 25.97 -0.92
C ALA A 367 10.27 24.67 -0.97
N GLU A 368 9.56 23.57 -1.19
CA GLU A 368 10.09 22.37 -1.84
C GLU A 368 9.25 22.12 -3.10
N ALA A 369 9.87 21.80 -4.24
CA ALA A 369 9.15 21.69 -5.51
C ALA A 369 9.67 20.54 -6.39
N ILE A 370 8.73 19.78 -6.97
CA ILE A 370 9.00 18.70 -7.94
C ILE A 370 8.13 18.89 -9.18
N GLN A 371 8.75 18.80 -10.36
CA GLN A 371 8.06 18.60 -11.63
C GLN A 371 8.01 17.09 -11.91
N TYR A 372 6.82 16.52 -12.04
CA TYR A 372 6.64 15.10 -12.37
C TYR A 372 6.68 14.91 -13.89
N SER A 373 7.00 13.68 -14.33
CA SER A 373 7.04 13.34 -15.75
C SER A 373 6.32 12.03 -16.03
N ALA A 374 5.67 11.93 -17.19
CA ALA A 374 5.02 10.73 -17.70
C ALA A 374 6.00 9.76 -18.38
N THR A 375 7.29 10.11 -18.48
CA THR A 375 8.29 9.35 -19.26
C THR A 375 9.63 9.12 -18.53
N GLY A 376 9.82 9.75 -17.38
CA GLY A 376 11.02 9.63 -16.55
C GLY A 376 10.70 9.89 -15.08
N PRO A 377 11.70 9.86 -14.18
CA PRO A 377 11.49 10.31 -12.80
C PRO A 377 11.05 11.78 -12.78
N GLY A 378 10.38 12.18 -11.69
CA GLY A 378 10.22 13.59 -11.38
C GLY A 378 11.58 14.31 -11.27
N LYS A 379 11.57 15.63 -11.15
CA LYS A 379 12.79 16.44 -10.99
C LYS A 379 12.56 17.55 -9.99
N PRO A 380 13.45 17.75 -8.99
CA PRO A 380 13.43 18.99 -8.21
C PRO A 380 13.61 20.21 -9.11
N PHE A 381 13.10 21.34 -8.66
CA PHE A 381 13.47 22.65 -9.19
C PHE A 381 13.39 23.70 -8.10
N ASP A 382 14.16 24.77 -8.24
CA ASP A 382 14.14 25.88 -7.30
C ASP A 382 12.92 26.79 -7.53
N ALA A 383 12.32 27.23 -6.45
CA ALA A 383 11.23 28.21 -6.44
C ALA A 383 11.53 29.24 -5.35
N GLU A 384 11.76 30.50 -5.73
CA GLU A 384 12.00 31.56 -4.75
C GLU A 384 10.67 31.98 -4.13
N VAL A 385 10.65 32.05 -2.80
CA VAL A 385 9.48 32.49 -2.02
C VAL A 385 9.81 33.77 -1.30
N ARG A 386 8.96 34.78 -1.47
CA ARG A 386 9.05 36.08 -0.77
C ARG A 386 7.68 36.45 -0.23
N THR A 387 7.63 37.31 0.77
CA THR A 387 6.40 37.85 1.36
C THR A 387 6.38 39.38 1.19
N ASP A 388 5.22 39.93 0.84
CA ASP A 388 4.96 41.38 0.86
C ASP A 388 3.47 41.60 1.18
N LYS A 389 3.15 42.50 2.11
CA LYS A 389 1.79 42.96 2.46
C LYS A 389 0.72 41.84 2.52
N GLY A 390 1.00 40.77 3.27
CA GLY A 390 0.06 39.65 3.40
C GLY A 390 -0.16 38.86 2.11
N ARG A 391 0.89 38.70 1.29
CA ARG A 391 0.88 37.82 0.10
C ARG A 391 2.16 37.00 0.05
N ILE A 392 2.03 35.73 -0.35
CA ILE A 392 3.18 34.94 -0.80
C ILE A 392 3.40 35.22 -2.28
N HIS A 393 4.64 35.56 -2.62
CA HIS A 393 5.16 35.69 -3.97
C HIS A 393 6.04 34.48 -4.25
N VAL A 394 5.69 33.69 -5.26
CA VAL A 394 6.53 32.57 -5.72
C VAL A 394 7.05 32.89 -7.13
N GLU A 395 8.36 33.09 -7.26
CA GLU A 395 9.01 33.30 -8.55
C GLU A 395 9.50 31.94 -9.10
N LEU A 396 9.06 31.61 -10.32
CA LEU A 396 9.34 30.33 -10.98
C LEU A 396 10.13 30.51 -12.27
N ASN A 397 9.82 31.56 -13.04
CA ASN A 397 10.51 31.97 -14.27
C ASN A 397 10.80 30.78 -15.24
N ARG A 398 9.85 29.84 -15.36
CA ARG A 398 9.99 28.55 -16.05
C ARG A 398 8.72 28.18 -16.82
N ARG A 399 8.91 27.35 -17.87
CA ARG A 399 7.84 26.61 -18.56
C ARG A 399 7.64 25.21 -18.02
N PHE A 400 6.39 24.79 -17.92
CA PHE A 400 5.95 23.48 -17.45
C PHE A 400 5.08 22.81 -18.52
N SER A 401 5.60 21.72 -19.11
CA SER A 401 4.89 20.86 -20.07
C SER A 401 4.25 19.62 -19.42
N GLU A 402 4.57 19.36 -18.14
CA GLU A 402 4.07 18.26 -17.33
C GLU A 402 3.78 18.78 -15.90
N PRO A 403 2.90 18.12 -15.11
CA PRO A 403 2.47 18.65 -13.82
C PRO A 403 3.60 18.85 -12.81
N ALA A 404 3.53 19.94 -12.06
CA ALA A 404 4.46 20.25 -10.98
C ALA A 404 3.70 20.50 -9.67
N LEU A 405 4.34 20.18 -8.55
CA LEU A 405 3.80 20.36 -7.22
C LEU A 405 4.84 21.05 -6.34
N LEU A 406 4.41 22.09 -5.64
CA LEU A 406 5.22 22.90 -4.73
C LEU A 406 4.56 22.87 -3.35
N LEU A 407 5.34 22.56 -2.32
CA LEU A 407 4.92 22.64 -0.94
C LEU A 407 5.65 23.80 -0.27
N LEU A 408 4.89 24.79 0.18
CA LEU A 408 5.36 25.92 0.95
C LEU A 408 5.12 25.67 2.44
N SER A 409 6.07 26.08 3.28
CA SER A 409 5.97 25.99 4.75
C SER A 409 6.59 27.21 5.43
N SER A 410 5.96 27.65 6.52
CA SER A 410 6.47 28.70 7.40
C SER A 410 7.58 28.17 8.33
N THR A 411 8.64 28.95 8.53
CA THR A 411 9.86 28.49 9.24
C THR A 411 9.74 28.49 10.76
N GLU A 412 8.71 29.11 11.34
CA GLU A 412 8.48 29.19 12.81
C GLU A 412 7.61 28.04 13.37
N SER A 413 7.34 27.01 12.58
CA SER A 413 6.59 25.82 13.04
C SER A 413 7.36 25.09 14.15
N SER A 414 6.95 25.29 15.41
CA SER A 414 7.54 24.65 16.59
C SER A 414 7.36 23.13 16.63
N THR A 415 6.42 22.60 15.85
CA THR A 415 6.38 21.19 15.42
C THR A 415 7.18 21.02 14.12
N PRO A 416 8.21 20.16 14.07
CA PRO A 416 8.98 19.91 12.86
C PRO A 416 8.20 19.03 11.87
N TYR A 417 7.24 19.62 11.18
CA TYR A 417 6.52 18.98 10.08
C TYR A 417 7.48 18.77 8.91
N LYS A 418 7.94 17.53 8.72
CA LYS A 418 8.81 17.09 7.61
C LYS A 418 8.09 16.11 6.66
N PRO A 419 7.18 16.59 5.80
CA PRO A 419 7.08 16.00 4.48
C PRO A 419 8.35 16.41 3.74
N LYS A 420 9.26 15.48 3.50
CA LYS A 420 10.14 15.66 2.34
C LYS A 420 9.28 15.43 1.12
N LEU A 421 9.28 16.36 0.17
CA LEU A 421 9.17 15.90 -1.21
C LEU A 421 10.39 15.00 -1.45
N ASP A 422 10.17 13.71 -1.66
CA ASP A 422 11.25 12.75 -1.93
C ASP A 422 11.86 13.09 -3.30
N LEU A 423 12.83 14.00 -3.27
CA LEU A 423 13.53 14.47 -4.45
C LEU A 423 14.26 13.26 -5.06
N PRO A 424 13.96 12.88 -6.30
CA PRO A 424 14.72 11.83 -6.95
C PRO A 424 16.18 12.27 -7.07
N ASN A 425 17.07 11.52 -6.42
CA ASN A 425 18.51 11.78 -6.42
C ASN A 425 19.03 12.03 -7.85
N GLU A 426 19.86 13.05 -8.04
CA GLU A 426 20.40 13.41 -9.36
C GLU A 426 21.24 12.30 -10.02
N ASN A 427 21.66 11.29 -9.25
CA ASN A 427 22.31 10.08 -9.77
C ASN A 427 21.35 9.08 -10.43
N ASN A 428 20.04 9.32 -10.42
CA ASN A 428 19.04 8.50 -11.09
C ASN A 428 18.87 8.92 -12.58
N GLU A 429 19.97 8.84 -13.32
CA GLU A 429 19.87 8.57 -14.76
C GLU A 429 19.04 7.29 -14.93
N SER A 430 17.94 7.34 -15.70
CA SER A 430 17.02 6.20 -15.84
C SER A 430 17.81 4.91 -16.11
N PRO A 431 17.57 3.83 -15.32
CA PRO A 431 18.30 2.58 -15.44
C PRO A 431 18.36 2.14 -16.90
N ILE A 432 19.55 1.76 -17.36
CA ILE A 432 19.71 1.30 -18.74
C ILE A 432 18.81 0.09 -18.92
N ASP A 433 17.80 0.22 -19.79
CA ASP A 433 17.00 -0.90 -20.27
C ASP A 433 17.94 -1.84 -21.02
N TRP A 434 18.47 -2.82 -20.29
CA TRP A 434 19.43 -3.79 -20.79
C TRP A 434 18.82 -4.73 -21.83
N ASP A 435 17.49 -4.81 -21.91
CA ASP A 435 16.80 -5.57 -22.95
C ASP A 435 16.70 -4.78 -24.24
N ARG A 436 16.41 -3.47 -24.18
CA ARG A 436 16.57 -2.57 -25.33
C ARG A 436 18.03 -2.50 -25.75
N ALA A 437 18.98 -2.43 -24.81
CA ALA A 437 20.40 -2.40 -25.14
C ALA A 437 20.85 -3.71 -25.82
N ARG A 438 20.35 -4.88 -25.36
CA ARG A 438 20.56 -6.17 -26.04
C ARG A 438 19.95 -6.18 -27.44
N ARG A 439 18.70 -5.74 -27.61
CA ARG A 439 18.01 -5.66 -28.91
C ARG A 439 18.75 -4.73 -29.90
N VAL A 440 19.12 -3.53 -29.48
CA VAL A 440 19.83 -2.55 -30.31
C VAL A 440 21.25 -3.04 -30.67
N ASN A 441 21.97 -3.64 -29.72
CA ASN A 441 23.29 -4.23 -29.97
C ASN A 441 23.22 -5.46 -30.90
N GLN A 442 22.16 -6.26 -30.84
CA GLN A 442 21.93 -7.36 -31.80
C GLN A 442 21.69 -6.83 -33.21
N ARG A 443 20.88 -5.78 -33.36
CA ARG A 443 20.64 -5.10 -34.64
C ARG A 443 21.94 -4.54 -35.23
N PHE A 444 22.72 -3.82 -34.41
CA PHE A 444 24.05 -3.33 -34.76
C PHE A 444 25.00 -4.44 -35.23
N LYS A 445 25.07 -5.56 -34.50
CA LYS A 445 25.90 -6.73 -34.85
C LYS A 445 25.45 -7.47 -36.13
N ARG A 446 24.21 -7.26 -36.59
CA ARG A 446 23.71 -7.78 -37.87
C ARG A 446 23.94 -6.80 -39.04
N GLY A 447 24.61 -5.67 -38.81
CA GLY A 447 24.86 -4.65 -39.82
C GLY A 447 23.67 -3.74 -40.12
N GLU A 448 22.62 -3.75 -39.28
CA GLU A 448 21.49 -2.82 -39.43
C GLU A 448 21.95 -1.38 -39.12
N LYS A 449 21.62 -0.44 -40.02
CA LYS A 449 21.91 0.98 -39.83
C LYS A 449 21.02 1.54 -38.71
N LEU A 450 21.62 1.89 -37.56
CA LEU A 450 20.88 2.44 -36.42
C LEU A 450 20.43 3.89 -36.67
N SER A 451 19.38 4.31 -35.98
CA SER A 451 19.01 5.72 -35.86
C SER A 451 19.97 6.45 -34.91
N ALA A 452 20.08 7.77 -35.01
CA ALA A 452 20.93 8.56 -34.11
C ALA A 452 20.57 8.35 -32.62
N ALA A 453 19.28 8.14 -32.31
CA ALA A 453 18.80 7.84 -30.96
C ALA A 453 19.20 6.43 -30.48
N ASP A 454 19.11 5.42 -31.33
CA ASP A 454 19.56 4.05 -30.99
C ASP A 454 21.08 3.96 -30.91
N GLN A 455 21.81 4.71 -31.74
CA GLN A 455 23.28 4.84 -31.70
C GLN A 455 23.73 5.46 -30.36
N ALA A 456 23.17 6.62 -29.98
CA ALA A 456 23.48 7.28 -28.71
C ALA A 456 23.08 6.43 -27.49
N PHE A 457 21.96 5.71 -27.56
CA PHE A 457 21.54 4.78 -26.52
C PHE A 457 22.51 3.59 -26.39
N LEU A 458 22.97 3.01 -27.51
CA LEU A 458 23.94 1.93 -27.51
C LEU A 458 25.30 2.38 -26.96
N GLU A 459 25.77 3.57 -27.34
CA GLU A 459 27.00 4.15 -26.80
C GLU A 459 26.92 4.44 -25.30
N ARG A 460 25.78 4.97 -24.81
CA ARG A 460 25.52 5.16 -23.36
C ARG A 460 25.57 3.83 -22.63
N ALA A 461 24.91 2.79 -23.16
CA ALA A 461 24.93 1.44 -22.59
C ALA A 461 26.33 0.80 -22.60
N GLN A 462 27.15 1.08 -23.62
CA GLN A 462 28.54 0.63 -23.68
C GLN A 462 29.44 1.40 -22.71
N ARG A 463 29.30 2.73 -22.59
CA ARG A 463 30.06 3.56 -21.64
C ARG A 463 29.80 3.15 -20.19
N ALA A 464 28.55 2.96 -19.79
CA ALA A 464 28.20 2.49 -18.46
C ALA A 464 28.78 1.09 -18.15
N ARG A 465 28.90 0.23 -19.18
CA ARG A 465 29.51 -1.11 -19.07
C ARG A 465 31.05 -1.10 -19.12
N GLY A 466 31.66 -0.01 -19.60
CA GLY A 466 33.11 0.20 -19.60
C GLY A 466 33.62 0.89 -18.33
N GLN A 467 32.86 1.85 -17.79
CA GLN A 467 33.23 2.58 -16.56
C GLN A 467 33.28 1.67 -15.32
N SER A 468 32.53 0.56 -15.30
CA SER A 468 32.63 -0.48 -14.26
C SER A 468 33.94 -1.27 -14.27
N ASN A 469 34.73 -1.22 -15.36
CA ASN A 469 36.00 -1.95 -15.50
C ASN A 469 37.25 -1.03 -15.42
N GLY A 470 37.08 0.29 -15.28
CA GLY A 470 38.09 1.27 -15.73
C GLY A 470 38.77 2.15 -14.66
N ARG A 471 38.88 1.75 -13.38
CA ARG A 471 39.61 2.52 -12.35
C ARG A 471 40.76 1.74 -11.69
N ARG A 472 41.96 1.86 -12.28
CA ARG A 472 43.27 1.61 -11.66
C ARG A 472 44.34 2.47 -12.35
N PRO A 473 45.05 3.33 -11.62
CA PRO A 473 46.43 3.72 -11.92
C PRO A 473 47.43 2.76 -11.23
N PRO A 474 48.68 2.60 -11.72
CA PRO A 474 49.67 1.65 -11.21
C PRO A 474 50.71 2.26 -10.25
N ASP A 475 51.62 1.38 -9.78
CA ASP A 475 52.93 1.64 -9.13
C ASP A 475 52.96 2.14 -7.66
N ASN A 476 54.02 1.92 -6.86
CA ASN A 476 54.91 0.77 -6.59
C ASN A 476 55.83 1.17 -5.39
N GLN A 477 56.40 0.33 -4.51
CA GLN A 477 56.44 -1.13 -4.29
C GLN A 477 56.23 -1.43 -2.77
N GLY A 478 56.34 -2.69 -2.30
CA GLY A 478 56.48 -3.00 -0.85
C GLY A 478 55.90 -4.36 -0.40
N ALA A 479 56.68 -5.43 -0.52
CA ALA A 479 56.28 -6.78 -0.08
C ALA A 479 56.35 -6.93 1.46
N ASN A 480 55.68 -7.87 2.14
CA ASN A 480 54.51 -8.74 1.91
C ASN A 480 54.51 -9.72 3.12
N GLN A 481 53.48 -9.69 3.98
CA GLN A 481 52.89 -10.83 4.73
C GLN A 481 52.27 -10.41 6.07
N ARG A 482 50.95 -10.17 6.09
CA ARG A 482 49.96 -10.65 7.09
C ARG A 482 48.57 -10.07 6.80
N SER A 483 47.52 -10.87 7.07
CA SER A 483 46.08 -10.53 7.09
C SER A 483 45.49 -9.77 5.89
N ASN A 484 44.74 -10.48 5.04
CA ASN A 484 43.95 -9.92 3.95
C ASN A 484 42.47 -9.74 4.41
N PRO A 485 41.89 -8.52 4.44
CA PRO A 485 40.48 -8.31 4.80
C PRO A 485 39.52 -8.55 3.60
N ASN A 486 38.32 -9.06 3.90
CA ASN A 486 37.35 -9.64 2.95
C ASN A 486 36.43 -8.56 2.28
N PRO A 487 36.03 -8.69 1.00
CA PRO A 487 35.19 -7.69 0.33
C PRO A 487 33.67 -7.93 0.58
N GLU A 488 33.20 -7.68 1.81
CA GLU A 488 31.81 -7.91 2.24
C GLU A 488 31.07 -6.66 2.78
N SER A 489 31.08 -5.56 2.02
CA SER A 489 30.19 -4.41 2.28
C SER A 489 29.18 -4.22 1.14
N ARG A 490 28.01 -4.87 1.25
CA ARG A 490 26.81 -4.60 0.44
C ARG A 490 25.64 -4.30 1.37
N ASN A 491 24.66 -3.53 0.88
CA ASN A 491 23.54 -2.94 1.63
C ASN A 491 22.93 -3.86 2.70
N ARG A 492 22.73 -3.30 3.90
CA ARG A 492 22.06 -3.92 5.05
C ARG A 492 21.15 -2.87 5.70
N VAL A 493 19.87 -3.21 5.91
CA VAL A 493 18.92 -2.30 6.55
C VAL A 493 19.28 -2.18 8.04
N ALA A 494 19.11 -1.01 8.65
CA ALA A 494 19.28 -0.88 10.08
C ALA A 494 18.26 -1.75 10.85
N GLY A 495 18.69 -2.37 11.95
CA GLY A 495 17.80 -2.95 12.94
C GLY A 495 17.40 -1.90 13.99
N PRO A 496 16.22 -2.02 14.63
CA PRO A 496 15.95 -1.34 15.89
C PRO A 496 17.11 -1.59 16.87
N ARG A 497 17.51 -0.55 17.60
CA ARG A 497 18.49 -0.63 18.68
C ARG A 497 17.75 -0.91 19.99
N ILE A 498 18.21 -1.92 20.71
CA ILE A 498 17.67 -2.30 22.02
C ILE A 498 18.89 -2.40 22.94
N SER A 499 18.89 -1.66 24.05
CA SER A 499 20.05 -1.68 24.96
C SER A 499 20.18 -3.04 25.63
N THR A 500 21.41 -3.56 25.69
CA THR A 500 21.73 -4.77 26.43
C THR A 500 21.58 -4.62 27.95
N ASP A 501 21.42 -3.39 28.46
CA ASP A 501 21.19 -3.13 29.89
C ASP A 501 19.75 -3.47 30.30
N VAL A 502 18.78 -3.29 29.40
CA VAL A 502 17.35 -3.63 29.61
C VAL A 502 16.98 -4.99 29.01
N SER A 503 17.80 -5.49 28.08
CA SER A 503 17.61 -6.76 27.37
C SER A 503 18.96 -7.48 27.29
N PRO A 504 19.44 -8.10 28.39
CA PRO A 504 20.75 -8.73 28.40
C PRO A 504 20.80 -9.94 27.47
N ILE A 505 22.01 -10.20 26.97
CA ILE A 505 22.29 -11.30 26.06
C ILE A 505 22.90 -12.46 26.84
N GLU A 506 22.31 -13.64 26.69
CA GLU A 506 22.68 -14.87 27.36
C GLU A 506 23.34 -15.84 26.36
N GLU A 507 24.56 -16.28 26.65
CA GLU A 507 25.22 -17.33 25.87
C GLU A 507 24.70 -18.71 26.27
N ILE A 508 24.23 -19.48 25.29
CA ILE A 508 23.73 -20.85 25.49
C ILE A 508 24.75 -21.84 24.93
N LYS A 509 25.16 -22.79 25.77
CA LYS A 509 26.00 -23.93 25.41
C LYS A 509 25.28 -25.19 25.89
N VAL A 510 24.92 -26.06 24.96
CA VAL A 510 24.15 -27.28 25.25
C VAL A 510 24.87 -28.50 24.73
N LYS A 511 24.83 -29.56 25.54
CA LYS A 511 25.43 -30.85 25.20
C LYS A 511 24.48 -31.64 24.32
N THR A 512 24.94 -32.07 23.15
CA THR A 512 24.15 -32.87 22.21
C THR A 512 24.11 -34.34 22.62
N SER A 513 23.19 -35.10 22.03
CA SER A 513 23.08 -36.55 22.22
C SER A 513 24.31 -37.34 21.74
N ASP A 514 25.19 -36.73 20.95
CA ASP A 514 26.49 -37.28 20.51
C ASP A 514 27.70 -36.60 21.18
N ASP A 515 27.52 -36.13 22.42
CA ASP A 515 28.54 -35.59 23.34
C ASP A 515 29.24 -34.28 22.90
N ARG A 516 28.74 -33.61 21.84
CA ARG A 516 29.31 -32.35 21.32
C ARG A 516 28.64 -31.14 21.96
N GLU A 517 29.28 -29.98 21.82
CA GLU A 517 28.70 -28.70 22.22
C GLU A 517 28.05 -27.98 21.03
N ALA A 518 26.74 -27.78 21.11
CA ALA A 518 25.98 -26.87 20.26
C ALA A 518 25.80 -25.54 20.99
N ILE A 519 25.84 -24.43 20.24
CA ILE A 519 25.87 -23.08 20.80
C ILE A 519 24.82 -22.17 20.18
N ALA A 520 24.24 -21.31 21.00
CA ALA A 520 23.29 -20.28 20.60
C ALA A 520 23.44 -19.04 21.48
N VAL A 521 22.75 -17.97 21.12
CA VAL A 521 22.66 -16.74 21.91
C VAL A 521 21.19 -16.37 22.08
N LEU A 522 20.73 -16.25 23.32
CA LEU A 522 19.37 -15.84 23.68
C LEU A 522 19.35 -14.34 24.03
N HIS A 523 18.36 -13.63 23.49
CA HIS A 523 18.13 -12.20 23.71
C HIS A 523 16.63 -12.01 23.92
N LYS A 524 16.22 -11.59 25.13
CA LYS A 524 14.82 -11.61 25.61
C LYS A 524 14.24 -10.21 25.76
N PRO A 525 12.94 -9.98 25.47
CA PRO A 525 12.28 -8.74 25.82
C PRO A 525 12.38 -8.46 27.34
N PRO A 526 12.32 -7.18 27.76
CA PRO A 526 12.19 -6.83 29.18
C PRO A 526 10.94 -7.48 29.80
N GLY A 527 11.08 -8.05 31.01
CA GLY A 527 9.99 -8.71 31.74
C GLY A 527 10.37 -10.12 32.21
N GLN A 528 9.40 -10.83 32.81
CA GLN A 528 9.61 -12.18 33.37
C GLN A 528 9.21 -13.33 32.43
N GLY A 529 8.45 -13.05 31.36
CA GLY A 529 7.87 -14.07 30.49
C GLY A 529 6.61 -14.73 31.10
N PRO A 530 6.22 -15.93 30.65
CA PRO A 530 6.87 -16.71 29.59
C PRO A 530 6.71 -16.06 28.22
N PHE A 531 7.81 -15.94 27.46
CA PHE A 531 7.81 -15.33 26.14
C PHE A 531 7.57 -16.37 25.03
N PRO A 532 6.92 -16.01 23.91
CA PRO A 532 7.09 -16.76 22.66
C PRO A 532 8.54 -16.62 22.16
N ALA A 533 9.07 -17.66 21.53
CA ALA A 533 10.48 -17.69 21.11
C ALA A 533 10.65 -17.95 19.62
N VAL A 534 11.54 -17.20 18.98
CA VAL A 534 11.95 -17.42 17.58
C VAL A 534 13.39 -17.90 17.57
N VAL A 535 13.63 -19.12 17.08
CA VAL A 535 14.99 -19.63 16.85
C VAL A 535 15.42 -19.32 15.42
N LEU A 536 16.48 -18.52 15.29
CA LEU A 536 17.01 -18.05 14.01
C LEU A 536 18.17 -18.92 13.55
N LEU A 537 18.05 -19.50 12.36
CA LEU A 537 19.06 -20.36 11.73
C LEU A 537 19.68 -19.65 10.53
N HIS A 538 20.95 -19.27 10.67
CA HIS A 538 21.69 -18.50 9.66
C HIS A 538 21.89 -19.26 8.33
N GLY A 539 22.13 -18.49 7.26
CA GLY A 539 22.47 -19.04 5.94
C GLY A 539 23.84 -19.71 5.85
N GLY A 540 24.10 -20.37 4.71
CA GLY A 540 25.37 -21.04 4.44
C GLY A 540 25.54 -22.42 5.11
N LEU A 541 26.79 -22.90 5.13
CA LEU A 541 27.16 -24.26 5.54
C LEU A 541 28.23 -24.30 6.65
N ALA A 542 28.68 -23.16 7.17
CA ALA A 542 29.71 -23.08 8.21
C ALA A 542 29.10 -23.01 9.61
N LYS A 543 29.82 -23.50 10.64
CA LYS A 543 29.51 -23.18 12.04
C LYS A 543 30.00 -21.75 12.32
N LEU A 544 29.16 -20.90 12.90
CA LEU A 544 29.54 -19.56 13.36
C LEU A 544 30.15 -19.64 14.77
N LYS A 545 31.00 -18.67 15.12
CA LYS A 545 31.52 -18.51 16.47
C LYS A 545 30.54 -17.74 17.36
N MET A 546 30.68 -17.88 18.68
CA MET A 546 29.80 -17.24 19.67
C MET A 546 29.74 -15.72 19.50
N GLU A 547 30.86 -15.07 19.21
CA GLU A 547 30.93 -13.61 19.04
C GLU A 547 30.14 -13.16 17.79
N GLN A 548 30.09 -14.00 16.75
CA GLN A 548 29.30 -13.74 15.54
C GLN A 548 27.80 -13.87 15.80
N LEU A 549 27.40 -14.85 16.63
CA LEU A 549 26.01 -15.00 17.08
C LEU A 549 25.60 -13.83 17.97
N ALA A 550 26.44 -13.41 18.92
CA ALA A 550 26.19 -12.25 19.77
C ALA A 550 26.13 -10.93 18.97
N ALA A 551 26.92 -10.80 17.91
CA ALA A 551 26.84 -9.64 17.00
C ALA A 551 25.55 -9.64 16.16
N GLN A 552 25.08 -10.82 15.72
CA GLN A 552 23.80 -10.98 15.02
C GLN A 552 22.60 -10.75 15.96
N ALA A 553 22.64 -11.24 17.19
CA ALA A 553 21.61 -10.98 18.21
C ALA A 553 21.45 -9.48 18.54
N ARG A 554 22.56 -8.72 18.59
CA ARG A 554 22.56 -7.27 18.88
C ARG A 554 22.12 -6.37 17.73
N SER A 555 22.37 -6.77 16.49
CA SER A 555 22.30 -5.84 15.33
C SER A 555 21.61 -6.41 14.10
N GLY A 556 21.30 -7.70 14.09
CA GLY A 556 20.71 -8.42 12.96
C GLY A 556 19.34 -7.85 12.61
N PRO A 557 19.08 -7.39 11.37
CA PRO A 557 17.85 -6.67 11.06
C PRO A 557 16.57 -7.47 11.31
N ALA A 558 16.63 -8.80 11.05
CA ALA A 558 15.59 -9.76 11.43
C ALA A 558 15.53 -9.97 12.96
N HIS A 559 16.69 -10.22 13.58
CA HIS A 559 16.83 -10.52 15.01
C HIS A 559 16.24 -9.39 15.87
N THR A 560 16.65 -8.14 15.66
CA THR A 560 16.19 -7.03 16.51
C THR A 560 14.76 -6.58 16.20
N ARG A 561 14.21 -6.87 15.00
CA ARG A 561 12.77 -6.68 14.70
C ARG A 561 11.89 -7.73 15.36
N LEU A 562 12.30 -8.99 15.35
CA LEU A 562 11.58 -10.08 16.06
C LEU A 562 11.62 -9.83 17.58
N LEU A 563 12.76 -9.36 18.11
CA LEU A 563 12.87 -8.93 19.50
C LEU A 563 12.00 -7.70 19.82
N ALA A 564 12.02 -6.67 18.99
CA ALA A 564 11.17 -5.48 19.15
C ALA A 564 9.67 -5.82 19.07
N ALA A 565 9.29 -6.84 18.30
CA ALA A 565 7.93 -7.38 18.24
C ALA A 565 7.53 -8.23 19.47
N GLY A 566 8.45 -8.45 20.42
CA GLY A 566 8.17 -9.13 21.69
C GLY A 566 8.54 -10.61 21.74
N PHE A 567 9.25 -11.15 20.74
CA PHE A 567 9.74 -12.53 20.77
C PHE A 567 11.08 -12.62 21.49
N ALA A 568 11.27 -13.64 22.32
CA ALA A 568 12.60 -14.06 22.73
C ALA A 568 13.35 -14.60 21.50
N THR A 569 14.48 -14.01 21.15
CA THR A 569 15.23 -14.41 19.94
C THR A 569 16.42 -15.28 20.30
N VAL A 570 16.53 -16.43 19.63
CA VAL A 570 17.59 -17.42 19.85
C VAL A 570 18.42 -17.51 18.57
N THR A 571 19.58 -16.86 18.56
CA THR A 571 20.50 -16.86 17.42
C THR A 571 21.37 -18.12 17.48
N ALA A 572 21.01 -19.14 16.72
CA ALA A 572 21.62 -20.46 16.81
C ALA A 572 22.56 -20.75 15.62
N THR A 573 23.58 -21.59 15.87
CA THR A 573 24.41 -22.18 14.82
C THR A 573 24.37 -23.71 14.87
N PHE A 574 24.89 -24.34 13.82
CA PHE A 574 24.86 -25.79 13.63
C PHE A 574 26.22 -26.29 13.13
N HIS A 575 26.47 -27.60 13.29
CA HIS A 575 27.68 -28.26 12.79
C HIS A 575 27.94 -27.95 11.32
N ALA A 576 29.21 -27.72 10.96
CA ALA A 576 29.58 -27.34 9.59
C ALA A 576 29.25 -28.44 8.57
N ARG A 577 28.43 -28.09 7.58
CA ARG A 577 27.95 -28.93 6.46
C ARG A 577 28.79 -28.79 5.18
N GLY A 578 29.87 -28.01 5.20
CA GLY A 578 30.71 -27.74 4.02
C GLY A 578 31.53 -28.94 3.50
N ARG A 579 31.75 -29.98 4.31
CA ARG A 579 32.37 -31.25 3.87
C ARG A 579 31.34 -32.33 3.54
N ASP A 580 30.28 -32.39 4.33
CA ASP A 580 29.17 -33.31 4.15
C ASP A 580 27.85 -32.54 4.34
N PRO A 581 27.19 -32.13 3.24
CA PRO A 581 25.93 -31.41 3.28
C PRO A 581 24.78 -32.14 3.97
N GLN A 582 24.84 -33.48 4.05
CA GLN A 582 23.79 -34.36 4.56
C GLN A 582 24.08 -34.90 5.97
N THR A 583 25.08 -34.34 6.69
CA THR A 583 25.40 -34.79 8.03
C THR A 583 24.27 -34.49 9.04
N SER A 584 23.84 -35.51 9.78
CA SER A 584 22.86 -35.39 10.86
C SER A 584 23.33 -34.50 12.01
N LYS A 585 24.64 -34.25 12.16
CA LYS A 585 25.22 -33.43 13.23
C LYS A 585 24.62 -32.02 13.29
N ALA A 586 24.31 -31.42 12.14
CA ALA A 586 23.72 -30.09 12.10
C ALA A 586 22.27 -30.07 12.62
N LEU A 587 21.51 -31.14 12.36
CA LEU A 587 20.14 -31.32 12.86
C LEU A 587 20.15 -31.61 14.36
N ILE A 588 21.06 -32.48 14.82
CA ILE A 588 21.27 -32.81 16.25
C ILE A 588 21.61 -31.55 17.06
N ASP A 589 22.48 -30.67 16.54
CA ASP A 589 22.83 -29.40 17.19
C ASP A 589 21.58 -28.50 17.37
N CYS A 590 20.76 -28.37 16.33
CA CYS A 590 19.54 -27.57 16.39
C CYS A 590 18.49 -28.16 17.34
N LEU A 591 18.28 -29.48 17.31
CA LEU A 591 17.34 -30.17 18.20
C LEU A 591 17.71 -29.92 19.68
N ALA A 592 18.98 -30.13 20.04
CA ALA A 592 19.45 -29.90 21.41
C ALA A 592 19.28 -28.44 21.89
N ILE A 593 19.49 -27.46 20.99
CA ILE A 593 19.24 -26.04 21.30
C ILE A 593 17.74 -25.78 21.50
N ILE A 594 16.88 -26.27 20.62
CA ILE A 594 15.42 -26.00 20.69
C ILE A 594 14.80 -26.71 21.90
N ASP A 595 15.20 -27.94 22.20
CA ASP A 595 14.74 -28.67 23.39
C ASP A 595 15.15 -27.96 24.69
N HIS A 596 16.39 -27.46 24.76
CA HIS A 596 16.84 -26.65 25.90
C HIS A 596 16.03 -25.36 26.04
N ILE A 597 15.78 -24.63 24.94
CA ILE A 597 14.94 -23.41 24.95
C ILE A 597 13.52 -23.71 25.42
N LYS A 598 12.92 -24.80 24.95
CA LYS A 598 11.59 -25.25 25.40
C LYS A 598 11.56 -25.59 26.89
N GLN A 599 12.64 -26.09 27.48
CA GLN A 599 12.66 -26.46 28.90
C GLN A 599 12.79 -25.25 29.86
N ARG A 600 13.00 -24.03 29.35
CA ARG A 600 13.16 -22.85 30.21
C ARG A 600 11.83 -22.37 30.78
N PRO A 601 11.80 -21.87 32.04
CA PRO A 601 10.58 -21.33 32.65
C PRO A 601 10.18 -19.95 32.11
N ASP A 602 11.10 -19.21 31.48
CA ASP A 602 10.86 -17.88 30.89
C ASP A 602 10.40 -17.93 29.42
N ILE A 603 10.16 -19.12 28.86
CA ILE A 603 9.71 -19.35 27.48
C ILE A 603 8.45 -20.23 27.46
N ASP A 604 7.43 -19.87 26.68
CA ASP A 604 6.29 -20.77 26.47
C ASP A 604 6.66 -21.88 25.48
N GLN A 605 6.68 -23.12 25.95
CA GLN A 605 7.12 -24.30 25.19
C GLN A 605 6.28 -24.57 23.93
N LYS A 606 5.03 -24.07 23.91
CA LYS A 606 4.07 -24.19 22.81
C LYS A 606 4.09 -23.00 21.85
N SER A 607 4.97 -22.03 22.09
CA SER A 607 5.13 -20.81 21.30
C SER A 607 6.54 -20.65 20.73
N VAL A 608 7.21 -21.78 20.47
CA VAL A 608 8.52 -21.81 19.82
C VAL A 608 8.34 -21.98 18.31
N VAL A 609 8.85 -21.00 17.55
CA VAL A 609 8.82 -20.93 16.08
C VAL A 609 10.25 -20.88 15.53
N LEU A 610 10.45 -21.28 14.26
CA LEU A 610 11.77 -21.20 13.59
C LEU A 610 11.78 -20.18 12.46
N TYR A 611 12.87 -19.41 12.36
CA TYR A 611 13.16 -18.54 11.22
C TYR A 611 14.49 -18.94 10.57
N GLY A 612 14.46 -19.63 9.44
CA GLY A 612 15.67 -20.17 8.80
C GLY A 612 15.91 -19.61 7.40
N GLY A 613 17.14 -19.21 7.09
CA GLY A 613 17.49 -18.70 5.75
C GLY A 613 18.45 -19.62 4.98
N SER A 614 18.27 -19.81 3.67
CA SER A 614 19.19 -20.58 2.81
C SER A 614 19.48 -21.98 3.37
N GLY A 615 20.73 -22.27 3.74
CA GLY A 615 21.12 -23.48 4.46
C GLY A 615 20.39 -23.67 5.80
N GLY A 616 20.23 -22.63 6.61
CA GLY A 616 19.42 -22.67 7.83
C GLY A 616 17.93 -22.89 7.53
N GLY A 617 17.44 -22.39 6.39
CA GLY A 617 16.08 -22.65 5.89
C GLY A 617 15.86 -24.12 5.54
N SER A 618 16.87 -24.81 5.00
CA SER A 618 16.78 -26.26 4.77
C SER A 618 16.68 -27.05 6.08
N LEU A 619 17.41 -26.64 7.13
CA LEU A 619 17.32 -27.26 8.45
C LEU A 619 15.99 -26.97 9.14
N ALA A 620 15.46 -25.75 8.99
CA ALA A 620 14.15 -25.39 9.54
C ALA A 620 13.02 -26.28 8.98
N LEU A 621 13.08 -26.63 7.69
CA LEU A 621 12.15 -27.58 7.06
C LEU A 621 12.33 -29.03 7.54
N GLU A 622 13.55 -29.45 7.93
CA GLU A 622 13.78 -30.77 8.53
C GLU A 622 13.26 -30.82 9.98
N LEU A 623 13.57 -29.81 10.79
CA LEU A 623 13.09 -29.66 12.16
C LEU A 623 11.56 -29.64 12.25
N ALA A 624 10.88 -29.04 11.27
CA ALA A 624 9.42 -29.03 11.15
C ALA A 624 8.75 -30.43 11.11
N GLY A 625 9.53 -31.49 10.80
CA GLY A 625 9.07 -32.87 10.82
C GLY A 625 9.61 -33.72 11.98
N GLU A 626 10.68 -33.28 12.65
CA GLU A 626 11.36 -34.05 13.71
C GLU A 626 10.97 -33.59 15.13
N MET A 627 10.41 -32.38 15.30
CA MET A 627 9.91 -31.91 16.60
C MET A 627 8.62 -31.08 16.47
N ASP A 628 7.88 -30.96 17.57
CA ASP A 628 6.69 -30.11 17.63
C ASP A 628 7.08 -28.62 17.67
N LEU A 629 6.48 -27.80 16.81
CA LEU A 629 6.80 -26.38 16.65
C LEU A 629 5.51 -25.61 16.34
N ALA A 630 5.39 -24.38 16.83
CA ALA A 630 4.21 -23.56 16.56
C ALA A 630 4.09 -23.24 15.05
N ALA A 631 5.20 -22.84 14.42
CA ALA A 631 5.30 -22.55 12.99
C ALA A 631 6.76 -22.44 12.53
N VAL A 632 6.99 -22.49 11.21
CA VAL A 632 8.32 -22.31 10.60
C VAL A 632 8.25 -21.34 9.41
N ALA A 633 9.07 -20.28 9.44
CA ALA A 633 9.31 -19.42 8.29
C ALA A 633 10.69 -19.73 7.68
N ALA A 634 10.72 -20.01 6.38
CA ALA A 634 11.92 -20.38 5.64
C ALA A 634 12.19 -19.36 4.50
N GLY A 635 13.24 -18.56 4.67
CA GLY A 635 13.77 -17.63 3.66
C GLY A 635 14.65 -18.34 2.65
N GLU A 636 14.18 -18.45 1.41
CA GLU A 636 14.85 -19.12 0.29
C GLU A 636 15.55 -20.43 0.67
N PRO A 637 14.82 -21.39 1.27
CA PRO A 637 15.41 -22.62 1.78
C PRO A 637 16.20 -23.34 0.69
N ALA A 638 17.41 -23.77 1.02
CA ALA A 638 18.29 -24.43 0.08
C ALA A 638 17.79 -25.86 -0.21
N ILE A 639 16.83 -25.98 -1.14
CA ILE A 639 16.17 -27.24 -1.51
C ILE A 639 17.17 -28.29 -2.00
N LEU A 640 18.28 -27.85 -2.62
CA LEU A 640 19.43 -28.68 -2.95
C LEU A 640 19.98 -29.48 -1.76
N LEU A 641 19.94 -28.92 -0.54
CA LEU A 641 20.30 -29.62 0.69
C LEU A 641 19.14 -30.51 1.16
N PHE A 642 17.93 -29.95 1.27
CA PHE A 642 16.76 -30.66 1.79
C PHE A 642 16.45 -31.95 1.01
N SER A 643 16.59 -31.91 -0.32
CA SER A 643 16.32 -33.03 -1.24
C SER A 643 17.48 -34.01 -1.44
N GLY A 644 18.65 -33.78 -0.86
CA GLY A 644 19.83 -34.65 -1.03
C GLY A 644 20.60 -34.47 -2.36
N ILE A 645 20.14 -33.61 -3.28
CA ILE A 645 20.82 -33.35 -4.56
C ILE A 645 22.26 -32.86 -4.32
N LEU A 646 22.47 -31.95 -3.36
CA LEU A 646 23.81 -31.61 -2.87
C LEU A 646 24.18 -32.52 -1.70
N ASN A 647 25.25 -33.29 -1.89
CA ASN A 647 25.75 -34.27 -0.92
C ASN A 647 27.29 -34.36 -0.96
N LYS A 648 27.86 -35.21 -0.12
CA LYS A 648 29.32 -35.36 0.06
C LYS A 648 30.08 -35.63 -1.26
N SER A 649 29.47 -36.32 -2.23
CA SER A 649 30.13 -36.63 -3.52
C SER A 649 30.28 -35.42 -4.44
N ASN A 650 29.36 -34.44 -4.34
CA ASN A 650 29.24 -33.34 -5.29
C ASN A 650 29.26 -31.95 -4.62
N VAL A 651 29.55 -31.84 -3.32
CA VAL A 651 29.59 -30.58 -2.56
C VAL A 651 30.48 -29.51 -3.20
N ARG A 652 31.57 -29.90 -3.87
CA ARG A 652 32.45 -28.98 -4.63
C ARG A 652 31.80 -28.38 -5.88
N GLN A 653 30.67 -28.91 -6.33
CA GLN A 653 29.90 -28.44 -7.49
C GLN A 653 28.76 -27.49 -7.10
N LEU A 654 28.68 -27.03 -5.84
CA LEU A 654 27.59 -26.17 -5.33
C LEU A 654 27.23 -25.02 -6.27
N GLU A 655 28.21 -24.23 -6.74
CA GLU A 655 27.93 -23.09 -7.62
C GLU A 655 27.35 -23.50 -8.98
N LYS A 656 27.78 -24.64 -9.53
CA LYS A 656 27.22 -25.21 -10.77
C LYS A 656 25.79 -25.71 -10.56
N LEU A 657 25.52 -26.32 -9.39
CA LEU A 657 24.20 -26.88 -9.07
C LEU A 657 23.16 -25.79 -8.79
N LYS A 658 23.54 -24.67 -8.15
CA LYS A 658 22.63 -23.53 -7.89
C LYS A 658 21.90 -23.01 -9.14
N THR A 659 22.52 -23.11 -10.31
CA THR A 659 21.97 -22.64 -11.60
C THR A 659 21.52 -23.78 -12.53
N ALA A 660 21.64 -25.04 -12.12
CA ALA A 660 21.23 -26.19 -12.93
C ALA A 660 19.71 -26.39 -12.90
N ASP A 661 19.17 -27.06 -13.92
CA ASP A 661 17.78 -27.53 -13.91
C ASP A 661 17.61 -28.62 -12.83
N PRO A 662 16.69 -28.47 -11.86
CA PRO A 662 16.40 -29.49 -10.86
C PRO A 662 15.89 -30.81 -11.45
N LYS A 663 15.18 -30.79 -12.58
CA LYS A 663 14.45 -31.98 -13.10
C LYS A 663 15.35 -33.19 -13.38
N PRO A 664 16.44 -33.09 -14.14
CA PRO A 664 17.35 -34.22 -14.36
C PRO A 664 18.16 -34.61 -13.12
N LEU A 665 18.25 -33.73 -12.11
CA LEU A 665 18.99 -33.98 -10.87
C LEU A 665 18.15 -34.67 -9.80
N TYR A 666 16.83 -34.53 -9.86
CA TYR A 666 15.89 -35.03 -8.86
C TYR A 666 15.41 -36.45 -9.18
N SER A 667 16.30 -37.42 -8.93
CA SER A 667 16.06 -38.84 -9.20
C SER A 667 14.89 -39.43 -8.39
N PRO A 668 14.30 -40.57 -8.80
CA PRO A 668 13.25 -41.23 -8.03
C PRO A 668 13.61 -41.51 -6.57
N GLN A 669 14.86 -41.86 -6.27
CA GLN A 669 15.33 -42.10 -4.91
C GLN A 669 15.38 -40.82 -4.07
N LEU A 670 15.88 -39.71 -4.65
CA LEU A 670 15.88 -38.41 -3.98
C LEU A 670 14.45 -37.88 -3.78
N ARG A 671 13.54 -38.20 -4.72
CA ARG A 671 12.11 -37.89 -4.60
C ARG A 671 11.48 -38.61 -3.41
N GLU A 672 11.66 -39.91 -3.31
CA GLU A 672 11.14 -40.69 -2.19
C GLU A 672 11.69 -40.20 -0.84
N GLN A 673 13.00 -39.88 -0.76
CA GLN A 673 13.61 -39.30 0.44
C GLN A 673 13.01 -37.94 0.80
N THR A 674 12.80 -37.06 -0.18
CA THR A 674 12.18 -35.74 0.01
C THR A 674 10.73 -35.86 0.46
N GLN A 675 9.97 -36.77 -0.15
CA GLN A 675 8.58 -37.06 0.23
C GLN A 675 8.48 -37.58 1.66
N ARG A 676 9.37 -38.49 2.08
CA ARG A 676 9.45 -38.96 3.47
C ARG A 676 9.73 -37.81 4.46
N LYS A 677 10.64 -36.88 4.14
CA LYS A 677 10.88 -35.66 4.94
C LYS A 677 9.63 -34.77 5.01
N VAL A 678 9.03 -34.45 3.85
CA VAL A 678 7.83 -33.62 3.75
C VAL A 678 6.65 -34.21 4.52
N GLN A 679 6.39 -35.52 4.40
CA GLN A 679 5.29 -36.20 5.09
C GLN A 679 5.36 -36.04 6.61
N ARG A 680 6.56 -35.98 7.19
CA ARG A 680 6.75 -35.80 8.63
C ARG A 680 6.36 -34.40 9.13
N ILE A 681 6.38 -33.37 8.28
CA ILE A 681 6.12 -31.97 8.67
C ILE A 681 4.74 -31.83 9.32
N ARG A 682 4.70 -31.26 10.53
CA ARG A 682 3.47 -31.16 11.36
C ARG A 682 2.93 -29.75 11.55
N CYS A 683 3.81 -28.75 11.51
CA CYS A 683 3.46 -27.35 11.75
C CYS A 683 3.17 -26.57 10.45
N PRO A 684 2.49 -25.41 10.53
CA PRO A 684 2.38 -24.47 9.41
C PRO A 684 3.75 -23.99 8.91
N LEU A 685 3.86 -23.79 7.60
CA LEU A 685 5.07 -23.26 6.95
C LEU A 685 4.80 -21.93 6.24
N LEU A 686 5.75 -21.00 6.31
CA LEU A 686 5.81 -19.81 5.45
C LEU A 686 7.11 -19.83 4.64
N ILE A 687 7.01 -19.77 3.31
CA ILE A 687 8.15 -19.78 2.40
C ILE A 687 8.35 -18.37 1.83
N LEU A 688 9.45 -17.70 2.21
CA LEU A 688 9.77 -16.33 1.79
C LEU A 688 10.80 -16.39 0.65
N HIS A 689 10.52 -15.75 -0.49
CA HIS A 689 11.42 -15.86 -1.67
C HIS A 689 11.53 -14.59 -2.51
N GLY A 690 12.73 -14.23 -2.96
CA GLY A 690 12.94 -13.27 -4.03
C GLY A 690 12.66 -13.94 -5.38
N ASP A 691 12.19 -13.19 -6.38
CA ASP A 691 11.81 -13.74 -7.69
C ASP A 691 12.95 -13.79 -8.74
N VAL A 692 14.09 -13.11 -8.50
CA VAL A 692 15.23 -13.02 -9.44
C VAL A 692 16.34 -14.08 -9.28
N GLN A 693 16.25 -14.99 -8.31
CA GLN A 693 17.32 -15.97 -8.05
C GLN A 693 17.23 -17.24 -8.93
N PRO A 694 18.34 -17.74 -9.50
CA PRO A 694 18.34 -18.99 -10.27
C PRO A 694 17.83 -20.23 -9.50
N THR A 695 18.02 -20.24 -8.18
CA THR A 695 17.56 -21.31 -7.28
C THR A 695 16.03 -21.41 -7.17
N ASN A 696 15.29 -20.44 -7.72
CA ASN A 696 13.82 -20.43 -7.76
C ASN A 696 13.23 -21.63 -8.51
N SER A 697 13.99 -22.21 -9.43
CA SER A 697 13.65 -23.47 -10.11
C SER A 697 13.43 -24.61 -9.10
N TYR A 698 14.31 -24.77 -8.11
CA TYR A 698 14.21 -25.84 -7.12
C TYR A 698 12.99 -25.68 -6.20
N ARG A 699 12.62 -24.45 -5.83
CA ARG A 699 11.36 -24.20 -5.11
C ARG A 699 10.15 -24.63 -5.95
N LYS A 700 10.12 -24.18 -7.21
CA LYS A 700 8.97 -24.35 -8.12
C LYS A 700 8.79 -25.80 -8.58
N GLU A 701 9.87 -26.50 -8.91
CA GLU A 701 9.84 -27.82 -9.53
C GLU A 701 10.05 -28.97 -8.52
N ILE A 702 10.43 -28.68 -7.26
CA ILE A 702 10.55 -29.67 -6.18
C ILE A 702 9.68 -29.27 -4.97
N LEU A 703 10.07 -28.25 -4.18
CA LEU A 703 9.47 -28.05 -2.85
C LEU A 703 7.94 -27.85 -2.89
N VAL A 704 7.46 -26.96 -3.75
CA VAL A 704 6.02 -26.64 -3.84
C VAL A 704 5.20 -27.85 -4.30
N PRO A 705 5.58 -28.57 -5.38
CA PRO A 705 4.94 -29.84 -5.74
C PRO A 705 4.87 -30.86 -4.60
N GLU A 706 5.97 -31.12 -3.88
CA GLU A 706 5.97 -32.15 -2.83
C GLU A 706 5.12 -31.74 -1.61
N LEU A 707 5.20 -30.48 -1.17
CA LEU A 707 4.34 -29.95 -0.09
C LEU A 707 2.86 -30.05 -0.47
N SER A 708 2.51 -29.70 -1.71
CA SER A 708 1.14 -29.74 -2.22
C SER A 708 0.62 -31.17 -2.33
N ALA A 709 1.42 -32.08 -2.89
CA ALA A 709 1.07 -33.49 -3.05
C ALA A 709 0.90 -34.21 -1.69
N ALA A 710 1.64 -33.79 -0.66
CA ALA A 710 1.50 -34.28 0.70
C ALA A 710 0.42 -33.55 1.54
N GLY A 711 -0.40 -32.69 0.92
CA GLY A 711 -1.50 -31.99 1.58
C GLY A 711 -1.08 -31.03 2.70
N LYS A 712 0.15 -30.50 2.66
CA LYS A 712 0.69 -29.66 3.73
C LYS A 712 0.13 -28.24 3.68
N LYS A 713 -0.13 -27.68 4.86
CA LYS A 713 -0.52 -26.27 5.01
C LYS A 713 0.73 -25.40 4.94
N PHE A 714 0.92 -24.69 3.83
CA PHE A 714 2.00 -23.73 3.67
C PHE A 714 1.54 -22.48 2.93
N GLU A 715 2.12 -21.36 3.30
CA GLU A 715 2.06 -20.10 2.59
C GLU A 715 3.37 -19.86 1.84
N GLN A 716 3.31 -19.11 0.73
CA GLN A 716 4.51 -18.67 0.03
C GLN A 716 4.34 -17.23 -0.45
N ILE A 717 5.29 -16.37 -0.09
CA ILE A 717 5.31 -14.97 -0.51
C ILE A 717 6.53 -14.74 -1.39
N LEU A 718 6.28 -14.20 -2.59
CA LEU A 718 7.31 -13.74 -3.51
C LEU A 718 7.50 -12.23 -3.36
N TYR A 719 8.76 -11.80 -3.29
CA TYR A 719 9.18 -10.40 -3.16
C TYR A 719 9.92 -10.02 -4.44
N SER A 720 9.40 -9.05 -5.18
CA SER A 720 9.89 -8.78 -6.52
C SER A 720 11.21 -8.02 -6.54
N ASP A 721 12.08 -8.45 -7.46
CA ASP A 721 13.46 -8.00 -7.66
C ASP A 721 14.43 -8.28 -6.49
N GLU A 722 14.04 -9.08 -5.48
CA GLU A 722 14.88 -9.28 -4.30
C GLU A 722 16.00 -10.35 -4.47
N PRO A 723 17.26 -10.06 -4.09
CA PRO A 723 18.37 -11.00 -4.17
C PRO A 723 18.48 -11.97 -2.97
N HIS A 724 19.31 -13.01 -3.13
CA HIS A 724 19.54 -14.01 -2.08
C HIS A 724 20.13 -13.42 -0.79
N GLY A 725 19.30 -13.40 0.26
CA GLY A 725 19.63 -12.90 1.60
C GLY A 725 18.72 -11.78 2.12
N PHE A 726 17.88 -11.18 1.26
CA PHE A 726 17.04 -10.02 1.62
C PHE A 726 16.18 -10.25 2.88
N TYR A 727 15.72 -11.49 3.09
CA TYR A 727 14.93 -11.92 4.25
C TYR A 727 15.67 -11.77 5.61
N PHE A 728 17.00 -11.70 5.64
CA PHE A 728 17.77 -11.32 6.84
C PHE A 728 18.09 -9.82 6.92
N GLY A 729 17.53 -9.01 6.01
CA GLY A 729 17.82 -7.59 5.83
C GLY A 729 19.20 -7.30 5.27
N GLN A 730 19.75 -8.22 4.46
CA GLN A 730 21.07 -8.12 3.84
C GLN A 730 20.95 -8.36 2.34
N ARG A 731 21.75 -7.67 1.51
CA ARG A 731 21.80 -7.93 0.04
C ARG A 731 20.40 -7.83 -0.61
N TYR A 732 19.67 -6.77 -0.30
CA TYR A 732 18.35 -6.44 -0.83
C TYR A 732 18.45 -5.41 -1.98
N ASN A 733 17.40 -5.31 -2.79
CA ASN A 733 17.24 -4.24 -3.78
C ASN A 733 16.34 -3.10 -3.23
N ASP A 734 15.20 -3.42 -2.63
CA ASP A 734 14.29 -2.46 -1.98
C ASP A 734 14.23 -2.69 -0.45
N PRO A 735 14.58 -1.69 0.39
CA PRO A 735 14.44 -1.84 1.84
C PRO A 735 12.98 -2.04 2.28
N ALA A 736 11.98 -1.57 1.52
CA ALA A 736 10.57 -1.78 1.83
C ALA A 736 10.17 -3.26 1.70
N ASN A 737 10.76 -4.00 0.74
CA ASN A 737 10.58 -5.45 0.64
C ASN A 737 11.17 -6.18 1.86
N VAL A 738 12.29 -5.71 2.42
CA VAL A 738 12.86 -6.24 3.67
C VAL A 738 11.90 -6.00 4.84
N GLU A 739 11.40 -4.77 5.01
CA GLU A 739 10.42 -4.46 6.06
C GLU A 739 9.15 -5.29 5.93
N LYS A 740 8.64 -5.46 4.71
CA LYS A 740 7.49 -6.32 4.42
C LYS A 740 7.79 -7.78 4.76
N CYS A 741 8.93 -8.31 4.35
CA CYS A 741 9.33 -9.70 4.56
C CYS A 741 9.41 -10.08 6.05
N LEU A 742 9.97 -9.17 6.85
CA LEU A 742 10.08 -9.37 8.30
C LEU A 742 8.73 -9.19 9.00
N ARG A 743 7.89 -8.26 8.54
CA ARG A 743 6.52 -8.05 9.03
C ARG A 743 5.59 -9.22 8.73
N ASP A 744 5.67 -9.78 7.52
CA ASP A 744 4.89 -10.95 7.13
C ASP A 744 5.27 -12.18 7.98
N ALA A 745 6.57 -12.35 8.26
CA ALA A 745 7.05 -13.41 9.17
C ALA A 745 6.60 -13.20 10.63
N ILE A 746 6.67 -11.97 11.15
CA ILE A 746 6.17 -11.63 12.49
C ILE A 746 4.66 -11.92 12.58
N THR A 747 3.88 -11.50 11.58
CA THR A 747 2.43 -11.75 11.50
C THR A 747 2.12 -13.23 11.49
N PHE A 748 2.79 -14.00 10.64
CA PHE A 748 2.64 -15.45 10.54
C PHE A 748 2.97 -16.18 11.85
N PHE A 749 4.02 -15.75 12.57
CA PHE A 749 4.33 -16.29 13.89
C PHE A 749 3.27 -15.94 14.94
N GLN A 750 2.79 -14.69 14.97
CA GLN A 750 1.73 -14.24 15.90
C GLN A 750 0.42 -15.04 15.72
N LEU A 751 0.10 -15.49 14.51
CA LEU A 751 -1.07 -16.33 14.22
C LEU A 751 -0.96 -17.78 14.75
N HIS A 752 0.23 -18.22 15.16
CA HIS A 752 0.51 -19.63 15.44
C HIS A 752 1.09 -19.91 16.83
N VAL A 753 1.66 -18.91 17.50
CA VAL A 753 2.02 -19.01 18.93
C VAL A 753 0.80 -19.08 19.85
N LYS A 754 0.97 -19.65 21.05
CA LYS A 754 -0.06 -19.69 22.10
C LYS A 754 -0.03 -18.47 23.01
N VAL A 755 1.15 -17.93 23.28
CA VAL A 755 1.34 -16.66 23.98
C VAL A 755 1.71 -15.60 22.94
N PRO A 756 0.86 -14.59 22.67
CA PRO A 756 1.18 -13.54 21.70
C PRO A 756 2.38 -12.70 22.15
N ALA A 757 3.26 -12.38 21.21
CA ALA A 757 4.43 -11.54 21.47
C ALA A 757 3.99 -10.09 21.73
N GLN A 758 4.53 -9.46 22.77
CA GLN A 758 4.17 -8.11 23.19
C GLN A 758 5.26 -7.11 22.77
N PRO A 759 4.99 -6.15 21.87
CA PRO A 759 6.01 -5.24 21.36
C PRO A 759 6.70 -4.42 22.47
N ILE A 760 8.00 -4.23 22.34
CA ILE A 760 8.79 -3.43 23.27
C ILE A 760 8.50 -1.95 23.01
N VAL A 761 8.02 -1.23 24.04
CA VAL A 761 7.85 0.23 24.00
C VAL A 761 9.23 0.89 24.09
N LEU A 762 9.82 1.17 22.93
CA LEU A 762 11.11 1.88 22.83
C LEU A 762 10.89 3.38 23.05
N GLN A 763 11.26 3.89 24.23
CA GLN A 763 11.45 5.33 24.41
C GLN A 763 12.67 5.78 23.59
N MET A 764 12.45 6.64 22.59
CA MET A 764 13.53 7.18 21.77
C MET A 764 14.31 8.22 22.57
N THR A 765 15.55 7.90 22.94
CA THR A 765 16.50 8.85 23.55
C THR A 765 17.20 9.69 22.47
N ASP A 766 17.49 10.95 22.78
CA ASP A 766 18.01 11.96 21.82
C ASP A 766 19.36 11.63 21.13
N ASP A 767 20.10 10.63 21.62
CA ASP A 767 21.44 10.23 21.13
C ASP A 767 21.45 9.53 19.75
N ASP A 768 20.29 9.14 19.18
CA ASP A 768 20.24 8.45 17.87
C ASP A 768 20.30 9.41 16.64
N ARG A 769 20.71 10.67 16.83
CA ARG A 769 21.00 11.59 15.70
C ARG A 769 22.39 11.29 15.10
N PRO A 770 22.54 11.15 13.77
CA PRO A 770 23.85 10.96 13.16
C PRO A 770 24.75 12.19 13.41
N SER A 771 25.95 11.94 13.92
CA SER A 771 26.91 12.97 14.32
C SER A 771 27.40 13.80 13.13
N SER A 772 27.08 15.10 13.12
CA SER A 772 27.65 16.06 12.18
C SER A 772 29.04 16.53 12.63
N PRO A 773 30.05 16.63 11.74
CA PRO A 773 31.42 16.91 12.12
C PRO A 773 31.68 18.41 12.34
N ASN A 774 31.13 19.00 13.41
CA ASN A 774 31.64 20.23 14.02
C ASN A 774 30.99 20.55 15.37
N ARG A 775 31.72 20.34 16.47
CA ARG A 775 31.54 21.11 17.73
C ARG A 775 32.89 21.39 18.37
N ARG A 776 33.31 22.65 18.34
CA ARG A 776 34.28 23.18 19.31
C ARG A 776 33.60 23.30 20.68
N ARG A 777 34.38 23.11 21.75
CA ARG A 777 33.95 23.27 23.14
C ARG A 777 33.66 24.73 23.48
N SER A 778 32.65 24.96 24.32
CA SER A 778 32.65 26.00 25.36
C SER A 778 31.71 25.59 26.50
N SER A 779 31.98 26.11 27.69
CA SER A 779 31.56 25.64 29.02
C SER A 779 30.31 26.37 29.58
N PRO A 780 29.76 25.96 30.75
CA PRO A 780 28.38 26.30 31.15
C PRO A 780 28.26 27.31 32.30
N GLU A 781 27.12 28.03 32.31
CA GLU A 781 26.51 28.83 33.38
C GLU A 781 25.07 29.17 32.89
N GLU A 782 24.00 29.37 33.68
CA GLU A 782 23.83 29.34 35.14
C GLU A 782 22.35 28.98 35.48
N ARG A 783 22.00 28.79 36.77
CA ARG A 783 20.63 28.49 37.24
C ARG A 783 19.87 29.74 37.71
N ARG A 784 18.52 29.63 37.77
CA ARG A 784 17.48 30.36 38.56
C ARG A 784 16.44 30.99 37.63
N SER A 785 15.15 31.14 37.91
CA SER A 785 14.20 30.64 38.93
C SER A 785 12.85 31.33 38.60
N SER A 786 11.71 30.65 38.69
CA SER A 786 10.37 31.29 38.65
C SER A 786 10.14 32.20 39.88
N PRO A 787 9.13 33.09 39.93
CA PRO A 787 7.72 32.67 40.14
C PRO A 787 6.61 33.56 39.54
N ALA A 788 5.36 33.04 39.61
CA ALA A 788 4.09 33.78 39.83
C ALA A 788 3.59 34.82 38.78
N GLU A 789 2.30 35.15 38.62
CA GLU A 789 0.99 34.57 39.04
C GLU A 789 -0.14 35.26 38.22
N ASN A 790 -1.40 34.78 38.35
CA ASN A 790 -2.67 35.48 38.03
C ASN A 790 -3.02 35.75 36.54
N GLU A 791 -4.30 35.74 36.12
CA GLU A 791 -5.56 35.35 36.77
C GLU A 791 -6.64 34.94 35.74
N LEU A 792 -7.75 34.35 36.23
CA LEU A 792 -8.94 33.99 35.44
C LEU A 792 -9.63 35.22 34.79
N ASN A 793 -10.37 34.99 33.69
CA ASN A 793 -11.83 35.16 33.70
C ASN A 793 -12.56 34.53 32.50
N TRP A 794 -13.76 34.02 32.77
CA TRP A 794 -14.75 33.51 31.81
C TRP A 794 -15.96 34.44 31.78
N VAL A 795 -16.44 34.87 30.60
CA VAL A 795 -17.83 35.31 30.37
C VAL A 795 -18.25 34.99 28.91
N ASP A 796 -19.49 34.54 28.77
CA ASP A 796 -20.31 34.28 27.56
C ASP A 796 -21.80 34.50 28.02
N PRO A 797 -22.86 34.69 27.19
CA PRO A 797 -22.99 34.81 25.73
C PRO A 797 -23.90 35.98 25.20
N ASN A 798 -24.07 36.03 23.86
CA ASN A 798 -25.23 36.52 23.06
C ASN A 798 -25.56 38.03 22.92
N GLN A 799 -25.54 38.54 21.66
CA GLN A 799 -26.76 38.92 20.87
C GLN A 799 -26.43 39.35 19.42
N GLU A 800 -27.23 38.85 18.45
CA GLU A 800 -28.02 39.54 17.39
C GLU A 800 -27.51 40.86 16.71
N ALA A 801 -27.77 41.18 15.43
CA ALA A 801 -28.44 40.52 14.27
C ALA A 801 -28.21 41.32 12.95
N LEU A 802 -28.92 40.97 11.86
CA LEU A 802 -29.06 41.67 10.53
C LEU A 802 -27.89 41.48 9.53
N GLN A 803 -27.99 40.94 8.29
CA GLN A 803 -29.03 40.75 7.25
C GLN A 803 -29.14 41.90 6.23
N GLU A 804 -28.63 41.69 4.99
CA GLU A 804 -29.34 41.81 3.69
C GLU A 804 -28.45 41.94 2.42
N HIS A 805 -28.89 41.26 1.35
CA HIS A 805 -28.74 41.46 -0.11
C HIS A 805 -27.57 42.25 -0.75
N SER A 806 -26.96 41.65 -1.80
CA SER A 806 -27.37 41.96 -3.19
C SER A 806 -26.72 41.09 -4.28
N THR A 807 -27.51 40.80 -5.33
CA THR A 807 -27.11 40.11 -6.57
C THR A 807 -26.69 41.12 -7.63
N ARG A 808 -25.63 40.87 -8.42
CA ARG A 808 -25.46 41.53 -9.73
C ARG A 808 -24.57 40.74 -10.71
N LEU A 809 -25.03 40.65 -11.95
CA LEU A 809 -24.26 40.16 -13.10
C LEU A 809 -23.17 41.17 -13.50
N PHE A 810 -22.13 40.70 -14.19
CA PHE A 810 -21.49 41.49 -15.25
C PHE A 810 -21.03 40.62 -16.42
N THR A 811 -21.25 41.11 -17.63
CA THR A 811 -20.86 40.48 -18.90
C THR A 811 -20.04 41.46 -19.74
N ALA A 812 -19.02 40.93 -20.42
CA ALA A 812 -18.43 41.41 -21.68
C ALA A 812 -17.38 42.56 -21.73
N THR A 813 -16.26 42.22 -22.40
CA THR A 813 -15.39 43.02 -23.29
C THR A 813 -14.52 44.19 -22.77
N ARG A 814 -13.19 44.08 -23.00
CA ARG A 814 -12.54 44.73 -24.17
C ARG A 814 -11.14 44.15 -24.51
N LEU A 815 -10.72 44.32 -25.76
CA LEU A 815 -9.39 43.94 -26.27
C LEU A 815 -8.25 44.84 -25.74
N MET A 816 -7.07 44.25 -25.55
CA MET A 816 -5.78 44.85 -25.94
C MET A 816 -4.81 43.78 -26.43
N ARG A 817 -4.13 44.02 -27.56
CA ARG A 817 -2.87 43.36 -27.92
C ARG A 817 -1.72 44.19 -27.36
N PRO A 818 -0.65 43.55 -26.83
CA PRO A 818 0.68 44.12 -26.88
C PRO A 818 1.57 43.41 -27.90
N SER A 819 2.55 44.15 -28.43
CA SER A 819 3.65 43.65 -29.25
C SER A 819 4.59 42.73 -28.48
N ALA A 820 5.26 41.82 -29.20
CA ALA A 820 6.27 40.95 -28.60
C ALA A 820 7.53 41.71 -28.19
N THR A 821 7.87 41.69 -26.89
CA THR A 821 9.24 41.63 -26.33
C THR A 821 9.15 41.42 -24.81
N SER A 822 9.81 40.38 -24.29
CA SER A 822 9.87 39.97 -22.86
C SER A 822 8.54 39.98 -22.07
N SER A 823 7.75 38.92 -22.16
CA SER A 823 6.45 38.78 -21.48
C SER A 823 6.50 37.80 -20.29
N THR A 824 7.09 38.17 -19.16
CA THR A 824 6.89 37.44 -17.89
C THR A 824 5.44 37.55 -17.45
N CYS A 825 4.66 36.47 -17.63
CA CYS A 825 3.29 36.40 -17.15
C CYS A 825 3.26 36.38 -15.61
N ARG A 826 2.44 37.25 -15.00
CA ARG A 826 2.22 37.36 -13.55
C ARG A 826 0.78 36.97 -13.24
N LEU A 827 0.58 35.93 -12.43
CA LEU A 827 -0.74 35.41 -12.05
C LEU A 827 -1.08 35.83 -10.61
N SER A 828 -2.35 36.07 -10.32
CA SER A 828 -2.84 36.53 -9.01
C SER A 828 -4.06 35.71 -8.60
N ILE A 829 -3.88 34.77 -7.67
CA ILE A 829 -4.90 33.79 -7.33
C ILE A 829 -5.82 34.35 -6.23
N GLU A 830 -6.71 35.26 -6.61
CA GLU A 830 -7.43 36.13 -5.65
C GLU A 830 -8.79 35.57 -5.16
N GLN A 831 -9.31 34.48 -5.74
CA GLN A 831 -10.57 33.87 -5.29
C GLN A 831 -10.33 32.75 -4.28
N SER A 832 -10.82 32.93 -3.04
CA SER A 832 -10.76 31.91 -1.99
C SER A 832 -12.12 31.27 -1.69
N ARG A 833 -12.14 29.93 -1.58
CA ARG A 833 -13.29 29.16 -1.09
C ARG A 833 -12.84 28.17 -0.02
N LEU A 834 -13.61 28.07 1.07
CA LEU A 834 -13.37 27.13 2.17
C LEU A 834 -13.92 25.76 1.77
N VAL A 835 -13.12 24.70 1.93
CA VAL A 835 -13.55 23.34 1.57
C VAL A 835 -12.87 22.33 2.51
N ALA A 836 -13.66 21.57 3.25
CA ALA A 836 -13.12 20.49 4.07
C ALA A 836 -12.92 19.22 3.21
N PHE A 837 -11.67 18.77 3.05
CA PHE A 837 -11.35 17.49 2.40
C PHE A 837 -10.82 16.48 3.42
N GLN A 838 -11.38 15.27 3.41
CA GLN A 838 -10.72 14.09 3.94
C GLN A 838 -10.07 13.34 2.77
N CYS A 839 -8.78 13.05 2.88
CA CYS A 839 -8.07 12.19 1.94
C CYS A 839 -7.34 11.10 2.73
N TYR A 840 -7.46 9.86 2.28
CA TYR A 840 -6.80 8.71 2.89
C TYR A 840 -6.27 7.77 1.79
N THR A 841 -5.00 7.39 1.90
CA THR A 841 -4.36 6.39 1.04
C THR A 841 -4.68 4.98 1.53
N GLY A 842 -5.95 4.61 1.45
CA GLY A 842 -6.45 3.28 1.83
C GLY A 842 -6.68 2.40 0.61
N CYS A 843 -6.02 1.24 0.57
CA CYS A 843 -6.11 0.33 -0.57
C CYS A 843 -7.53 -0.20 -0.78
N MET A 844 -8.21 0.30 -1.80
CA MET A 844 -9.32 -0.44 -2.39
C MET A 844 -8.75 -1.57 -3.25
N GLY A 845 -9.18 -2.80 -2.94
CA GLY A 845 -8.58 -4.00 -3.49
C GLY A 845 -9.18 -4.46 -4.82
N GLU A 846 -8.29 -4.83 -5.74
CA GLU A 846 -8.51 -5.21 -7.15
C GLU A 846 -9.80 -6.00 -7.48
N ALA A 847 -10.60 -5.45 -8.39
CA ALA A 847 -11.51 -6.16 -9.30
C ALA A 847 -11.78 -5.28 -10.55
N ALA A 848 -11.49 -5.69 -11.80
CA ALA A 848 -11.03 -7.00 -12.23
C ALA A 848 -10.26 -7.00 -13.58
N ALA A 849 -9.12 -7.68 -13.59
CA ALA A 849 -8.67 -8.46 -14.75
C ALA A 849 -7.93 -9.72 -14.27
N SER A 850 -8.59 -10.89 -14.39
CA SER A 850 -8.02 -12.22 -14.08
C SER A 850 -7.42 -12.41 -12.67
N GLY A 851 -8.30 -12.33 -11.68
CA GLY A 851 -8.11 -12.95 -10.37
C GLY A 851 -7.33 -12.10 -9.38
N GLN A 852 -7.83 -12.11 -8.14
CA GLN A 852 -7.11 -11.62 -6.97
C GLN A 852 -6.96 -10.04 -6.97
N GLY A 853 -6.32 -9.35 -6.00
CA GLY A 853 -6.87 -8.86 -4.71
C GLY A 853 -5.80 -8.46 -3.64
N PRO A 854 -5.78 -7.30 -2.95
CA PRO A 854 -4.77 -7.05 -1.90
C PRO A 854 -5.27 -6.41 -0.57
N THR A 855 -4.32 -6.31 0.38
CA THR A 855 -4.38 -5.77 1.76
C THR A 855 -4.35 -4.23 1.87
N LEU A 856 -4.88 -3.74 3.01
CA LEU A 856 -4.91 -2.36 3.49
C LEU A 856 -3.92 -2.16 4.67
N TRP A 857 -3.61 -0.91 5.06
CA TRP A 857 -2.84 -0.55 6.26
C TRP A 857 -3.28 0.81 6.86
N ASN A 858 -2.90 1.02 8.12
CA ASN A 858 -3.17 2.14 9.06
C ASN A 858 -2.47 3.49 8.65
N GLU A 859 -2.60 4.64 9.32
CA GLU A 859 -2.76 4.87 10.78
C GLU A 859 -3.16 6.31 11.21
N ARG A 860 -3.87 6.42 12.36
CA ARG A 860 -3.97 7.52 13.37
C ARG A 860 -4.20 8.99 12.97
N ARG A 861 -5.06 9.66 13.76
CA ARG A 861 -4.73 10.97 14.36
C ARG A 861 -5.35 11.22 15.73
N SER A 862 -4.67 12.12 16.46
CA SER A 862 -5.09 12.89 17.63
C SER A 862 -6.27 13.83 17.34
#